data_AF-A0A9P6KAX0-F1
#
_entry.id   AF-A0A9P6KAX0-F1
#
_cell.length_a   1.000
_cell.length_b   1.000
_cell.length_c   1.000
_cell.angle_alpha   90.00
_cell.angle_beta   90.00
_cell.angle_gamma   90.00
#
_symmetry.space_group_name_H-M   'P 1'
#
loop_
_entity.id
_entity.type
_entity.pdbx_description
1 polymer ?
#
loop_
_entity_poly.entity_id
_entity_poly.type
_entity_poly.pdbx_seq_one_letter_code
_entity_poly.pdbx_strand_id
1 'polypeptide(L)'
;MTNNLLTLFCIVEGESTPFPVKIESTETVGELKKIIKTEKTPEFDDIAADKLTLWSVSIPDDDDDDDDDVPMVLDKVNNKDKKKLRATRGVLEVFLDKPPKNTIHVIVQRPQVHAPVPARPSTLQLRSIPNDHIEQELAVILNSVQHRHTTHPVDPKDAEAYQKRGLGPFFKRTLPYGETVTDTKLVMLGLELDKHAKASDGKTTLRSIVEGDIGKLSRSVVAMVAPSGSGKTATIIDLATKHFVIYCVCSTPRAIISPDFNDPNFITLVADVERMYMAVVEEKQGNPFGIDEKVKACARERIQREFLARQLFLQLLLNHIPNLEPRQFFHEQTTAGGVSTIGTLVYKLKEYDTSTIEYMLKATQTMLHSHLASRGLGLVIAVDEAQMTENDILAGKLISPTALMEYRDNRDAIFDGKNQVQLKYRCGFLTPFSATLSGMRATLVILGTALSLQNADHVYSALDKTINFTRITDFPQFSSNDVNKMLSDLVDLSDCEIPPAKRRKLSGRARFSLGIIKRLIITNQTQFSKQSTLDSVVDRTIEDVKHGLRDGVRTILESDKTGEAARLLGRMVLAYRLHDGKISFSSQQQSDFVNKALCRLQQHPDGVHLIMDEPIVVDAVEEELKTSGKDSAFTESWINFTR
;
A
#
# COMPACT_ATOMS: atom_id res chain seq x y z
N MET A 1 -19.23 56.04 15.70
CA MET A 1 -18.87 54.63 15.44
C MET A 1 -19.59 54.25 14.16
N THR A 2 -18.87 54.12 13.05
CA THR A 2 -19.46 53.76 11.75
C THR A 2 -19.72 52.26 11.73
N ASN A 3 -20.99 51.84 11.63
CA ASN A 3 -21.38 50.45 11.45
C ASN A 3 -20.81 49.93 10.12
N ASN A 4 -19.72 49.16 10.18
CA ASN A 4 -19.14 48.47 9.02
C ASN A 4 -19.81 47.09 8.83
N LEU A 5 -21.12 47.09 8.61
CA LEU A 5 -21.89 45.89 8.32
C LEU A 5 -21.76 45.55 6.82
N LEU A 6 -21.16 44.40 6.52
CA LEU A 6 -21.01 43.86 5.18
C LEU A 6 -22.24 43.01 4.84
N THR A 7 -22.72 43.10 3.60
CA THR A 7 -23.73 42.17 3.07
C THR A 7 -23.07 41.28 2.04
N LEU A 8 -23.04 39.97 2.29
CA LEU A 8 -22.48 38.94 1.42
C LEU A 8 -23.61 38.09 0.85
N PHE A 9 -23.61 37.86 -0.46
CA PHE A 9 -24.50 36.90 -1.09
C PHE A 9 -23.84 35.51 -1.08
N CYS A 10 -24.50 34.57 -0.43
CA CYS A 10 -24.05 33.20 -0.25
C CYS A 10 -24.95 32.26 -1.05
N ILE A 11 -24.40 31.19 -1.62
CA ILE A 11 -25.17 30.12 -2.25
C ILE A 11 -24.70 28.76 -1.71
N VAL A 12 -25.60 27.81 -1.54
CA VAL A 12 -25.23 26.44 -1.14
C VAL A 12 -24.81 25.66 -2.38
N GLU A 13 -23.73 24.89 -2.29
CA GLU A 13 -23.32 24.01 -3.39
C GLU A 13 -24.45 23.03 -3.76
N GLY A 14 -24.88 23.06 -5.02
CA GLY A 14 -26.01 22.29 -5.55
C GLY A 14 -27.37 23.01 -5.52
N GLU A 15 -27.44 24.24 -5.02
CA GLU A 15 -28.63 25.11 -5.11
C GLU A 15 -28.46 26.15 -6.22
N SER A 16 -29.57 26.74 -6.68
CA SER A 16 -29.61 27.81 -7.70
C SER A 16 -29.88 29.19 -7.10
N THR A 17 -30.34 29.28 -5.85
CA THR A 17 -30.79 30.55 -5.26
C THR A 17 -29.79 31.10 -4.22
N PRO A 18 -29.18 32.28 -4.45
CA PRO A 18 -28.35 32.93 -3.46
C PRO A 18 -29.18 33.63 -2.37
N PHE A 19 -28.62 33.76 -1.17
CA PHE A 19 -29.24 34.41 -0.02
C PHE A 19 -28.27 35.41 0.64
N PRO A 20 -28.78 36.55 1.15
CA PRO A 20 -27.95 37.58 1.76
C PRO A 20 -27.61 37.25 3.23
N VAL A 21 -26.36 37.47 3.61
CA VAL A 21 -25.86 37.36 4.98
C VAL A 21 -25.23 38.69 5.41
N LYS A 22 -25.66 39.19 6.58
CA LYS A 22 -25.12 40.42 7.17
C LYS A 22 -24.10 40.07 8.25
N ILE A 23 -22.89 40.61 8.15
CA ILE A 23 -21.81 40.38 9.11
C ILE A 23 -20.98 41.64 9.33
N GLU A 24 -20.56 41.89 10.56
CA GLU A 24 -19.63 42.98 10.83
C GLU A 24 -18.25 42.66 10.25
N SER A 25 -17.66 43.64 9.57
CA SER A 25 -16.40 43.43 8.84
C SER A 25 -15.22 42.99 9.75
N THR A 26 -15.26 43.35 11.04
CA THR A 26 -14.29 42.98 12.07
C THR A 26 -14.40 41.53 12.56
N GLU A 27 -15.48 40.83 12.19
CA GLU A 27 -15.72 39.45 12.60
C GLU A 27 -14.86 38.44 11.83
N THR A 28 -14.84 37.21 12.33
CA THR A 28 -14.10 36.11 11.70
C THR A 28 -14.96 35.32 10.72
N VAL A 29 -14.30 34.59 9.81
CA VAL A 29 -14.97 33.58 8.97
C VAL A 29 -15.66 32.50 9.83
N GLY A 30 -15.15 32.23 11.04
CA GLY A 30 -15.82 31.35 12.01
C GLY A 30 -17.20 31.85 12.42
N GLU A 31 -17.34 33.16 12.64
CA GLU A 31 -18.63 33.79 12.97
C GLU A 31 -19.54 33.82 11.74
N LEU A 32 -18.99 34.06 10.54
CA LEU A 32 -19.73 33.95 9.27
C LEU A 32 -20.41 32.59 9.10
N LYS A 33 -19.73 31.49 9.47
CA LYS A 33 -20.33 30.15 9.42
C LYS A 33 -21.53 30.00 10.37
N LYS A 34 -21.50 30.63 11.55
CA LYS A 34 -22.62 30.58 12.50
C LYS A 34 -23.82 31.36 11.97
N ILE A 35 -23.58 32.55 11.41
CA ILE A 35 -24.66 33.37 10.82
C ILE A 35 -25.29 32.64 9.63
N ILE A 36 -24.48 32.07 8.73
CA ILE A 36 -24.98 31.24 7.60
C ILE A 36 -25.85 30.08 8.11
N LYS A 37 -25.42 29.39 9.19
CA LYS A 37 -26.22 28.33 9.80
C LYS A 37 -27.57 28.86 10.29
N THR A 38 -27.58 29.98 11.01
CA THR A 38 -28.81 30.57 11.54
C THR A 38 -29.78 30.98 10.42
N GLU A 39 -29.28 31.63 9.36
CA GLU A 39 -30.10 32.07 8.21
C GLU A 39 -30.71 30.89 7.42
N LYS A 40 -30.03 29.74 7.40
CA LYS A 40 -30.52 28.50 6.75
C LYS A 40 -31.22 27.53 7.72
N THR A 41 -31.74 28.02 8.84
CA THR A 41 -32.59 27.19 9.74
C THR A 41 -33.94 26.94 9.08
N PRO A 42 -34.46 25.69 9.01
CA PRO A 42 -33.97 24.46 9.67
C PRO A 42 -33.03 23.57 8.83
N GLU A 43 -32.71 23.93 7.59
CA GLU A 43 -31.94 23.09 6.64
C GLU A 43 -30.53 22.69 7.12
N PHE A 44 -29.92 23.49 8.01
CA PHE A 44 -28.58 23.25 8.59
C PHE A 44 -28.61 22.86 10.09
N ASP A 45 -29.76 22.49 10.65
CA ASP A 45 -29.86 22.07 12.06
C ASP A 45 -29.03 20.81 12.36
N ASP A 46 -28.91 19.91 11.38
CA ASP A 46 -28.15 18.66 11.41
C ASP A 46 -26.63 18.84 11.36
N ILE A 47 -26.14 20.05 11.03
CA ILE A 47 -24.72 20.33 10.79
C ILE A 47 -24.19 21.33 11.82
N ALA A 48 -23.08 20.99 12.49
CA ALA A 48 -22.39 21.96 13.32
C ALA A 48 -21.71 23.03 12.43
N ALA A 49 -21.82 24.31 12.80
CA ALA A 49 -21.38 25.44 11.96
C ALA A 49 -19.88 25.34 11.59
N ASP A 50 -19.04 24.79 12.46
CA ASP A 50 -17.61 24.57 12.22
C ASP A 50 -17.33 23.58 11.07
N LYS A 51 -18.28 22.68 10.77
CA LYS A 51 -18.18 21.66 9.73
C LYS A 51 -18.49 22.17 8.32
N LEU A 52 -19.13 23.33 8.18
CA LEU A 52 -19.35 23.96 6.87
C LEU A 52 -18.02 24.37 6.23
N THR A 53 -17.83 24.10 4.95
CA THR A 53 -16.69 24.63 4.18
C THR A 53 -17.14 25.82 3.35
N LEU A 54 -16.47 26.96 3.49
CA LEU A 54 -16.79 28.18 2.74
C LEU A 54 -15.72 28.44 1.68
N TRP A 55 -16.16 28.84 0.49
CA TRP A 55 -15.30 29.24 -0.62
C TRP A 55 -15.64 30.67 -1.02
N SER A 56 -14.64 31.55 -1.09
CA SER A 56 -14.80 32.88 -1.69
C SER A 56 -14.72 32.76 -3.20
N VAL A 57 -15.69 33.40 -3.87
CA VAL A 57 -15.84 33.45 -5.32
C VAL A 57 -16.29 34.86 -5.73
N SER A 58 -16.25 35.14 -7.03
CA SER A 58 -16.82 36.35 -7.63
C SER A 58 -17.56 35.92 -8.89
N ILE A 59 -18.85 35.62 -8.76
CA ILE A 59 -19.68 35.14 -9.87
C ILE A 59 -20.76 36.21 -10.13
N PRO A 60 -20.82 36.82 -11.32
CA PRO A 60 -21.90 37.73 -11.70
C PRO A 60 -23.26 37.02 -11.64
N ASP A 61 -24.25 37.75 -11.15
CA ASP A 61 -25.66 37.34 -11.05
C ASP A 61 -26.47 38.33 -11.92
N ASP A 62 -26.23 38.29 -13.24
CA ASP A 62 -26.80 39.20 -14.24
C ASP A 62 -27.97 38.51 -14.97
N ASP A 63 -29.11 39.20 -15.11
CA ASP A 63 -30.40 38.70 -15.65
C ASP A 63 -30.39 38.34 -17.17
N ASP A 64 -29.23 38.34 -17.85
CA ASP A 64 -29.11 38.21 -19.31
C ASP A 64 -28.79 36.78 -19.81
N ASP A 65 -28.58 35.82 -18.89
CA ASP A 65 -28.38 34.40 -19.22
C ASP A 65 -29.66 33.59 -18.92
N ASP A 66 -30.27 32.96 -19.93
CA ASP A 66 -31.50 32.13 -19.87
C ASP A 66 -31.40 30.85 -18.99
N ASP A 67 -30.51 30.81 -17.99
CA ASP A 67 -30.06 29.62 -17.25
C ASP A 67 -30.28 29.73 -15.71
N ASP A 68 -31.27 30.52 -15.27
CA ASP A 68 -31.60 30.83 -13.86
C ASP A 68 -31.83 29.60 -12.93
N ASP A 69 -31.98 28.39 -13.49
CA ASP A 69 -32.27 27.15 -12.75
C ASP A 69 -31.09 26.16 -12.66
N VAL A 70 -29.88 26.53 -13.09
CA VAL A 70 -28.72 25.60 -13.05
C VAL A 70 -28.12 25.52 -11.63
N PRO A 71 -28.02 24.32 -11.02
CA PRO A 71 -27.36 24.15 -9.72
C PRO A 71 -25.90 24.61 -9.73
N MET A 72 -25.53 25.45 -8.76
CA MET A 72 -24.16 25.91 -8.58
C MET A 72 -23.27 24.77 -8.08
N VAL A 73 -22.42 24.23 -8.97
CA VAL A 73 -21.46 23.17 -8.63
C VAL A 73 -20.06 23.77 -8.56
N LEU A 74 -19.37 23.56 -7.43
CA LEU A 74 -18.03 24.14 -7.20
C LEU A 74 -17.00 23.73 -8.27
N ASP A 75 -17.14 22.56 -8.87
CA ASP A 75 -16.27 22.06 -9.94
C ASP A 75 -16.43 22.80 -11.28
N LYS A 76 -17.55 23.50 -11.49
CA LYS A 76 -17.76 24.36 -12.66
C LYS A 76 -17.08 25.72 -12.51
N VAL A 77 -16.72 26.11 -11.29
CA VAL A 77 -15.98 27.36 -11.01
C VAL A 77 -14.49 27.12 -11.24
N ASN A 78 -13.88 27.96 -12.08
CA ASN A 78 -12.46 27.91 -12.41
C ASN A 78 -11.59 28.00 -11.14
N ASN A 79 -10.53 27.19 -11.07
CA ASN A 79 -9.65 27.10 -9.89
C ASN A 79 -8.92 28.40 -9.56
N LYS A 80 -8.80 29.33 -10.53
CA LYS A 80 -8.21 30.65 -10.31
C LYS A 80 -9.15 31.63 -9.59
N ASP A 81 -10.46 31.38 -9.65
CA ASP A 81 -11.51 32.31 -9.21
C ASP A 81 -12.21 31.83 -7.92
N LYS A 82 -11.76 30.72 -7.33
CA LYS A 82 -12.25 30.19 -6.05
C LYS A 82 -11.15 30.02 -5.02
N LYS A 83 -11.38 30.50 -3.80
CA LYS A 83 -10.43 30.40 -2.68
C LYS A 83 -11.09 29.89 -1.41
N LYS A 84 -10.58 28.80 -0.85
CA LYS A 84 -11.08 28.23 0.40
C LYS A 84 -10.86 29.18 1.58
N LEU A 85 -11.92 29.46 2.33
CA LEU A 85 -11.87 30.36 3.49
C LEU A 85 -11.48 29.61 4.75
N ARG A 86 -10.50 30.17 5.47
CA ARG A 86 -10.06 29.64 6.77
C ARG A 86 -10.84 30.33 7.88
N ALA A 87 -11.38 29.55 8.82
CA ALA A 87 -12.19 30.05 9.93
C ALA A 87 -11.46 31.07 10.81
N THR A 88 -10.12 31.01 10.86
CA THR A 88 -9.26 31.90 11.65
C THR A 88 -8.99 33.25 10.99
N ARG A 89 -9.40 33.48 9.74
CA ARG A 89 -9.19 34.76 9.05
C ARG A 89 -10.33 35.73 9.34
N GLY A 90 -10.01 37.03 9.40
CA GLY A 90 -11.00 38.09 9.48
C GLY A 90 -11.77 38.26 8.17
N VAL A 91 -13.03 38.67 8.23
CA VAL A 91 -13.87 38.92 7.05
C VAL A 91 -13.26 40.04 6.19
N LEU A 92 -12.76 41.12 6.80
CA LEU A 92 -12.01 42.18 6.11
C LEU A 92 -10.74 41.71 5.39
N GLU A 93 -10.05 40.67 5.88
CA GLU A 93 -8.84 40.15 5.22
C GLU A 93 -9.18 39.34 3.96
N VAL A 94 -10.41 38.86 3.87
CA VAL A 94 -10.92 38.03 2.78
C VAL A 94 -11.62 38.90 1.74
N PHE A 95 -12.45 39.84 2.19
CA PHE A 95 -13.20 40.78 1.37
C PHE A 95 -12.62 42.19 1.60
N LEU A 96 -11.40 42.39 1.08
CA LEU A 96 -10.58 43.59 1.30
C LEU A 96 -11.26 44.89 0.84
N ASP A 97 -12.08 44.81 -0.23
CA ASP A 97 -12.91 45.88 -0.74
C ASP A 97 -14.40 45.53 -0.59
N LYS A 98 -15.27 46.55 -0.58
CA LYS A 98 -16.71 46.33 -0.54
C LYS A 98 -17.10 45.40 -1.72
N PRO A 99 -17.69 44.23 -1.45
CA PRO A 99 -17.95 43.24 -2.48
C PRO A 99 -18.81 43.83 -3.62
N PRO A 100 -18.54 43.46 -4.90
CA PRO A 100 -19.31 43.98 -6.03
C PRO A 100 -20.80 43.70 -5.88
N LYS A 101 -21.64 44.66 -6.29
CA LYS A 101 -23.10 44.45 -6.33
C LYS A 101 -23.43 43.39 -7.39
N ASN A 102 -24.54 42.67 -7.20
CA ASN A 102 -25.03 41.64 -8.12
C ASN A 102 -24.00 40.54 -8.40
N THR A 103 -23.30 40.10 -7.35
CA THR A 103 -22.38 38.97 -7.45
C THR A 103 -22.58 38.00 -6.30
N ILE A 104 -22.40 36.72 -6.55
CA ILE A 104 -22.28 35.69 -5.53
C ILE A 104 -20.86 35.74 -4.97
N HIS A 105 -20.75 35.81 -3.64
CA HIS A 105 -19.51 36.07 -2.93
C HIS A 105 -18.97 34.83 -2.22
N VAL A 106 -19.86 33.93 -1.80
CA VAL A 106 -19.53 32.75 -1.00
C VAL A 106 -20.30 31.54 -1.50
N ILE A 107 -19.59 30.44 -1.78
CA ILE A 107 -20.19 29.11 -1.92
C ILE A 107 -20.06 28.36 -0.59
N VAL A 108 -21.19 27.89 -0.08
CA VAL A 108 -21.33 27.11 1.15
C VAL A 108 -21.37 25.63 0.78
N GLN A 109 -20.28 24.92 1.06
CA GLN A 109 -20.18 23.48 0.88
C GLN A 109 -20.51 22.79 2.21
N ARG A 110 -21.60 22.00 2.22
CA ARG A 110 -21.92 21.13 3.36
C ARG A 110 -20.78 20.11 3.54
N PRO A 111 -20.42 19.75 4.79
CA PRO A 111 -19.64 18.53 5.00
C PRO A 111 -20.41 17.39 4.34
N GLN A 112 -19.72 16.55 3.57
CA GLN A 112 -20.30 15.35 2.98
C GLN A 112 -20.68 14.39 4.12
N VAL A 113 -21.80 14.68 4.77
CA VAL A 113 -22.55 13.74 5.57
C VAL A 113 -23.26 12.90 4.52
N HIS A 114 -22.86 11.65 4.38
CA HIS A 114 -23.72 10.66 3.75
C HIS A 114 -24.98 10.52 4.61
N ALA A 115 -25.91 11.48 4.50
CA ALA A 115 -27.26 11.32 4.99
C ALA A 115 -28.03 10.43 4.00
N PRO A 116 -28.98 9.62 4.48
CA PRO A 116 -29.66 8.60 3.68
C PRO A 116 -30.37 9.28 2.53
N VAL A 117 -30.15 8.78 1.32
CA VAL A 117 -30.90 9.15 0.11
C VAL A 117 -32.40 9.12 0.44
N PRO A 118 -33.16 10.22 0.26
CA PRO A 118 -34.61 10.13 0.31
C PRO A 118 -35.02 9.13 -0.76
N ALA A 119 -35.83 8.15 -0.39
CA ALA A 119 -36.29 7.07 -1.26
C ALA A 119 -36.96 7.60 -2.53
N ARG A 120 -36.16 7.94 -3.54
CA ARG A 120 -36.49 7.66 -4.92
C ARG A 120 -36.16 6.18 -5.11
N PRO A 121 -37.13 5.31 -5.40
CA PRO A 121 -36.85 3.97 -5.86
C PRO A 121 -36.33 4.07 -7.30
N SER A 122 -35.11 4.55 -7.47
CA SER A 122 -34.27 4.03 -8.53
C SER A 122 -33.54 2.87 -7.87
N THR A 123 -34.19 1.71 -7.80
CA THR A 123 -33.42 0.46 -7.78
C THR A 123 -32.47 0.60 -8.97
N LEU A 124 -31.20 0.89 -8.72
CA LEU A 124 -30.15 0.63 -9.69
C LEU A 124 -30.19 -0.88 -9.82
N GLN A 125 -31.08 -1.37 -10.70
CA GLN A 125 -31.20 -2.79 -10.97
C GLN A 125 -29.84 -3.17 -11.54
N LEU A 126 -29.10 -3.92 -10.74
CA LEU A 126 -27.84 -4.48 -11.18
C LEU A 126 -28.14 -5.27 -12.45
N ARG A 127 -27.34 -5.03 -13.49
CA ARG A 127 -27.47 -5.73 -14.75
C ARG A 127 -27.16 -7.20 -14.51
N SER A 128 -28.14 -8.04 -14.82
CA SER A 128 -27.99 -9.49 -14.82
C SER A 128 -27.79 -9.94 -16.26
N ILE A 129 -26.65 -10.56 -16.55
CA ILE A 129 -26.32 -11.04 -17.89
C ILE A 129 -26.32 -12.58 -17.87
N PRO A 130 -27.15 -13.22 -18.71
CA PRO A 130 -27.13 -14.67 -18.87
C PRO A 130 -25.75 -15.19 -19.27
N ASN A 131 -25.37 -16.37 -18.76
CA ASN A 131 -24.02 -16.94 -18.95
C ASN A 131 -23.61 -17.11 -20.43
N ASP A 132 -24.57 -17.36 -21.32
CA ASP A 132 -24.35 -17.50 -22.77
C ASP A 132 -24.09 -16.17 -23.51
N HIS A 133 -24.35 -15.02 -22.87
CA HIS A 133 -24.14 -13.67 -23.41
C HIS A 133 -22.92 -12.95 -22.81
N ILE A 134 -22.20 -13.61 -21.90
CA ILE A 134 -21.10 -13.00 -21.13
C ILE A 134 -19.93 -12.57 -22.02
N GLU A 135 -19.56 -13.37 -23.01
CA GLU A 135 -18.43 -13.04 -23.89
C GLU A 135 -18.71 -11.80 -24.74
N GLN A 136 -19.94 -11.63 -25.24
CA GLN A 136 -20.35 -10.43 -25.96
C GLN A 136 -20.31 -9.20 -25.03
N GLU A 137 -20.81 -9.33 -23.81
CA GLU A 137 -20.81 -8.22 -22.84
C GLU A 137 -19.38 -7.83 -22.43
N LEU A 138 -18.49 -8.80 -22.24
CA LEU A 138 -17.07 -8.53 -21.98
C LEU A 138 -16.42 -7.75 -23.14
N ALA A 139 -16.75 -8.09 -24.39
CA ALA A 139 -16.27 -7.33 -25.55
C ALA A 139 -16.81 -5.89 -25.56
N VAL A 140 -18.09 -5.67 -25.19
CA VAL A 140 -18.68 -4.33 -25.03
C VAL A 140 -17.93 -3.53 -23.97
N ILE A 141 -17.67 -4.13 -22.80
CA ILE A 141 -16.92 -3.48 -21.72
C ILE A 141 -15.53 -3.06 -22.23
N LEU A 142 -14.78 -3.98 -22.82
CA LEU A 142 -13.41 -3.73 -23.31
C LEU A 142 -13.39 -2.64 -24.39
N ASN A 143 -14.32 -2.69 -25.36
CA ASN A 143 -14.41 -1.68 -26.43
C ASN A 143 -14.85 -0.30 -25.92
N SER A 144 -15.53 -0.23 -24.77
CA SER A 144 -15.97 1.02 -24.17
C SER A 144 -14.90 1.75 -23.36
N VAL A 145 -13.73 1.12 -23.13
CA VAL A 145 -12.64 1.68 -22.34
C VAL A 145 -11.52 2.12 -23.27
N GLN A 146 -11.20 3.42 -23.23
CA GLN A 146 -10.02 3.94 -23.92
C GLN A 146 -8.81 3.82 -22.99
N HIS A 147 -7.87 2.93 -23.33
CA HIS A 147 -6.56 2.94 -22.70
C HIS A 147 -5.68 3.98 -23.41
N ARG A 148 -5.33 5.04 -22.69
CA ARG A 148 -4.30 5.99 -23.13
C ARG A 148 -3.01 5.56 -22.46
N HIS A 149 -2.02 5.12 -23.25
CA HIS A 149 -0.65 5.08 -22.77
C HIS A 149 -0.32 6.45 -22.19
N THR A 150 0.30 6.49 -21.01
CA THR A 150 0.72 7.76 -20.41
C THR A 150 1.71 8.47 -21.34
N THR A 151 1.19 9.42 -22.11
CA THR A 151 1.92 10.49 -22.80
C THR A 151 2.19 11.56 -21.75
N HIS A 152 3.42 11.94 -21.39
CA HIS A 152 4.67 11.96 -22.14
C HIS A 152 5.69 10.99 -21.53
N PRO A 153 6.23 10.02 -22.30
CA PRO A 153 7.40 9.28 -21.83
C PRO A 153 8.51 10.28 -21.55
N VAL A 154 9.08 10.23 -20.34
CA VAL A 154 10.31 10.95 -20.02
C VAL A 154 11.32 10.60 -21.11
N ASP A 155 11.83 11.61 -21.83
CA ASP A 155 12.89 11.37 -22.81
C ASP A 155 14.04 10.71 -22.04
N PRO A 156 14.47 9.48 -22.43
CA PRO A 156 15.59 8.81 -21.78
C PRO A 156 16.82 9.71 -21.65
N LYS A 157 17.02 10.65 -22.58
CA LYS A 157 18.11 11.64 -22.54
C LYS A 157 17.96 12.65 -21.42
N ASP A 158 16.74 13.08 -21.11
CA ASP A 158 16.49 14.02 -20.01
C ASP A 158 16.73 13.34 -18.66
N ALA A 159 16.23 12.11 -18.48
CA ALA A 159 16.52 11.28 -17.30
C ALA A 159 18.03 11.05 -17.14
N GLU A 160 18.72 10.70 -18.22
CA GLU A 160 20.17 10.54 -18.22
C GLU A 160 20.89 11.85 -17.88
N ALA A 161 20.48 13.00 -18.43
CA ALA A 161 21.08 14.29 -18.16
C ALA A 161 20.90 14.70 -16.68
N TYR A 162 19.74 14.43 -16.10
CA TYR A 162 19.49 14.63 -14.67
C TYR A 162 20.36 13.72 -13.81
N GLN A 163 20.40 12.42 -14.10
CA GLN A 163 21.22 11.47 -13.37
C GLN A 163 22.71 11.76 -13.52
N LYS A 164 23.19 12.18 -14.70
CA LYS A 164 24.57 12.65 -14.91
C LYS A 164 24.90 13.84 -14.03
N ARG A 165 23.98 14.81 -13.92
CA ARG A 165 24.17 15.99 -13.07
C ARG A 165 24.19 15.64 -11.59
N GLY A 166 23.31 14.74 -11.15
CA GLY A 166 23.22 14.31 -9.75
C GLY A 166 24.37 13.39 -9.34
N LEU A 167 24.68 12.38 -10.16
CA LEU A 167 25.73 11.40 -9.88
C LEU A 167 27.14 11.91 -10.16
N GLY A 168 27.32 12.96 -10.98
CA GLY A 168 28.62 13.58 -11.23
C GLY A 168 29.72 12.55 -11.59
N PRO A 169 30.90 12.56 -10.96
CA PRO A 169 31.95 11.54 -11.14
C PRO A 169 31.54 10.09 -10.82
N PHE A 170 30.37 9.85 -10.22
CA PHE A 170 29.83 8.49 -10.00
C PHE A 170 28.89 8.03 -11.13
N PHE A 171 28.64 8.86 -12.14
CA PHE A 171 27.77 8.45 -13.25
C PHE A 171 28.47 7.37 -14.09
N LYS A 172 27.86 6.18 -14.17
CA LYS A 172 28.32 5.06 -15.00
C LYS A 172 27.37 4.75 -16.16
N ARG A 173 26.07 4.70 -15.85
CA ARG A 173 25.00 4.40 -16.79
C ARG A 173 23.68 4.98 -16.28
N THR A 174 22.70 5.07 -17.16
CA THR A 174 21.34 5.47 -16.81
C THR A 174 20.68 4.37 -15.99
N LEU A 175 20.29 4.71 -14.77
CA LEU A 175 19.52 3.87 -13.84
C LEU A 175 18.03 3.93 -14.18
N PRO A 176 17.23 2.93 -13.78
CA PRO A 176 15.78 2.93 -13.99
C PRO A 176 15.12 4.21 -13.44
N TYR A 177 14.28 4.83 -14.24
CA TYR A 177 13.59 6.08 -13.91
C TYR A 177 12.06 5.94 -13.96
N GLY A 178 11.37 6.88 -13.31
CA GLY A 178 9.92 6.91 -13.16
C GLY A 178 9.21 7.77 -14.21
N GLU A 179 8.06 8.33 -13.81
CA GLU A 179 7.23 9.16 -14.69
C GLU A 179 7.78 10.59 -14.85
N THR A 180 8.72 11.00 -13.99
CA THR A 180 9.43 12.26 -14.12
C THR A 180 10.94 12.04 -14.29
N VAL A 181 11.61 13.03 -14.87
CA VAL A 181 13.07 13.09 -15.06
C VAL A 181 13.83 12.93 -13.72
N THR A 182 13.20 13.34 -12.62
CA THR A 182 13.78 13.30 -11.27
C THR A 182 13.59 11.97 -10.55
N ASP A 183 12.65 11.13 -11.01
CA ASP A 183 12.31 9.89 -10.35
C ASP A 183 13.31 8.80 -10.72
N THR A 184 14.09 8.31 -9.77
CA THR A 184 14.91 7.11 -9.95
C THR A 184 14.22 5.92 -9.27
N LYS A 185 13.64 5.01 -10.06
CA LYS A 185 12.91 3.83 -9.57
C LYS A 185 13.88 2.72 -9.17
N LEU A 186 14.66 2.94 -8.11
CA LEU A 186 15.64 1.96 -7.62
C LEU A 186 15.01 0.62 -7.19
N VAL A 187 13.72 0.58 -6.88
CA VAL A 187 13.04 -0.68 -6.57
C VAL A 187 12.93 -1.58 -7.82
N MET A 188 12.96 -1.01 -9.03
CA MET A 188 13.05 -1.75 -10.30
C MET A 188 14.46 -2.31 -10.57
N LEU A 189 15.47 -1.95 -9.76
CA LEU A 189 16.82 -2.56 -9.80
C LEU A 189 16.84 -4.01 -9.31
N GLY A 190 15.71 -4.55 -8.84
CA GLY A 190 15.60 -5.99 -8.60
C GLY A 190 16.00 -6.83 -9.82
N LEU A 191 15.85 -6.28 -11.04
CA LEU A 191 16.30 -6.84 -12.32
C LEU A 191 17.81 -6.78 -12.54
N GLU A 192 18.52 -5.87 -11.86
CA GLU A 192 19.95 -5.61 -12.05
C GLU A 192 20.81 -6.24 -10.96
N LEU A 193 20.19 -6.62 -9.84
CA LEU A 193 20.78 -7.47 -8.79
C LEU A 193 20.80 -8.95 -9.18
N ASP A 194 20.72 -9.21 -10.48
CA ASP A 194 20.81 -10.51 -11.12
C ASP A 194 22.06 -11.24 -10.61
N LYS A 195 21.81 -12.19 -9.70
CA LYS A 195 22.65 -13.37 -9.48
C LYS A 195 22.05 -14.39 -8.52
N HIS A 196 21.09 -14.03 -7.66
CA HIS A 196 20.74 -14.96 -6.59
C HIS A 196 19.26 -15.06 -6.19
N ALA A 197 18.27 -14.57 -6.96
CA ALA A 197 16.84 -14.75 -6.64
C ALA A 197 16.35 -16.23 -6.79
N LYS A 198 17.00 -17.15 -6.08
CA LYS A 198 16.55 -18.49 -5.76
C LYS A 198 15.79 -18.40 -4.44
N ALA A 199 14.74 -17.59 -4.41
CA ALA A 199 13.82 -17.66 -3.29
C ALA A 199 13.25 -19.09 -3.30
N SER A 200 13.63 -19.88 -2.31
CA SER A 200 13.35 -21.32 -2.28
C SER A 200 12.90 -21.77 -0.91
N ASP A 201 12.27 -22.93 -0.85
CA ASP A 201 12.05 -23.70 0.38
C ASP A 201 13.19 -24.71 0.63
N GLY A 202 14.32 -24.57 -0.08
CA GLY A 202 15.42 -25.53 -0.11
C GLY A 202 15.28 -26.64 -1.17
N LYS A 203 14.14 -26.73 -1.89
CA LYS A 203 13.90 -27.73 -2.95
C LYS A 203 13.31 -27.15 -4.25
N THR A 204 12.46 -26.13 -4.13
CA THR A 204 11.68 -25.53 -5.22
C THR A 204 11.78 -24.01 -5.20
N THR A 205 11.92 -23.40 -6.39
CA THR A 205 11.93 -21.94 -6.55
C THR A 205 10.54 -21.42 -6.91
N LEU A 206 10.25 -20.15 -6.64
CA LEU A 206 8.98 -19.53 -7.08
C LEU A 206 8.73 -19.75 -8.58
N ARG A 207 9.77 -19.62 -9.40
CA ARG A 207 9.69 -19.88 -10.84
C ARG A 207 9.24 -21.31 -11.14
N SER A 208 9.86 -22.31 -10.51
CA SER A 208 9.48 -23.72 -10.73
C SER A 208 8.06 -24.04 -10.28
N ILE A 209 7.54 -23.37 -9.24
CA ILE A 209 6.15 -23.52 -8.80
C ILE A 209 5.21 -22.97 -9.87
N VAL A 210 5.49 -21.75 -10.38
CA VAL A 210 4.69 -21.11 -11.43
C VAL A 210 4.72 -21.92 -12.72
N GLU A 211 5.91 -22.38 -13.15
CA GLU A 211 6.07 -23.25 -14.32
C GLU A 211 5.30 -24.57 -14.15
N GLY A 212 5.33 -25.13 -12.93
CA GLY A 212 4.57 -26.32 -12.57
C GLY A 212 3.05 -26.13 -12.59
N ASP A 213 2.55 -24.90 -12.43
CA ASP A 213 1.12 -24.56 -12.45
C ASP A 213 0.58 -24.29 -13.88
N ILE A 214 1.45 -24.13 -14.87
CA ILE A 214 1.05 -23.86 -16.26
C ILE A 214 0.18 -25.00 -16.79
N GLY A 215 -0.95 -24.65 -17.41
CA GLY A 215 -1.88 -25.64 -17.97
C GLY A 215 -2.77 -26.37 -16.94
N LYS A 216 -2.52 -26.22 -15.63
CA LYS A 216 -3.30 -26.93 -14.59
C LYS A 216 -4.55 -26.18 -14.17
N LEU A 217 -5.56 -26.89 -13.69
CA LEU A 217 -6.76 -26.26 -13.09
C LEU A 217 -6.54 -25.90 -11.62
N SER A 218 -5.84 -26.75 -10.85
CA SER A 218 -5.39 -26.46 -9.50
C SER A 218 -4.16 -25.55 -9.53
N ARG A 219 -4.10 -24.55 -8.65
CA ARG A 219 -2.98 -23.59 -8.57
C ARG A 219 -2.41 -23.52 -7.17
N SER A 220 -1.13 -23.16 -7.11
CA SER A 220 -0.38 -23.04 -5.87
C SER A 220 -0.57 -21.67 -5.23
N VAL A 221 -0.55 -21.64 -3.90
CA VAL A 221 -0.48 -20.43 -3.10
C VAL A 221 0.89 -20.38 -2.44
N VAL A 222 1.62 -19.29 -2.64
CA VAL A 222 2.99 -19.11 -2.14
C VAL A 222 3.01 -17.94 -1.16
N ALA A 223 3.40 -18.20 0.08
CA ALA A 223 3.68 -17.14 1.06
C ALA A 223 5.19 -16.86 1.10
N MET A 224 5.59 -15.65 0.71
CA MET A 224 6.97 -15.17 0.75
C MET A 224 7.18 -14.32 2.00
N VAL A 225 7.85 -14.90 2.99
CA VAL A 225 8.01 -14.30 4.32
C VAL A 225 9.48 -14.09 4.63
N ALA A 226 9.91 -12.83 4.63
CA ALA A 226 11.27 -12.42 4.95
C ALA A 226 11.34 -10.93 5.29
N PRO A 227 12.40 -10.48 5.99
CA PRO A 227 12.56 -9.07 6.34
C PRO A 227 12.60 -8.11 5.14
N SER A 228 12.45 -6.82 5.44
CA SER A 228 12.46 -5.74 4.44
C SER A 228 13.76 -5.75 3.66
N GLY A 229 13.72 -5.68 2.32
CA GLY A 229 14.94 -5.67 1.52
C GLY A 229 15.60 -7.03 1.28
N SER A 230 14.99 -8.14 1.70
CA SER A 230 15.47 -9.51 1.43
C SER A 230 15.28 -9.99 -0.02
N GLY A 231 14.69 -9.16 -0.90
CA GLY A 231 14.54 -9.48 -2.32
C GLY A 231 13.18 -10.06 -2.74
N LYS A 232 12.14 -9.99 -1.89
CA LYS A 232 10.79 -10.48 -2.23
C LYS A 232 10.23 -9.80 -3.49
N THR A 233 10.09 -8.47 -3.46
CA THR A 233 9.62 -7.66 -4.60
C THR A 233 10.51 -7.87 -5.84
N ALA A 234 11.84 -7.92 -5.66
CA ALA A 234 12.77 -8.20 -6.75
C ALA A 234 12.52 -9.56 -7.43
N THR A 235 12.18 -10.59 -6.65
CA THR A 235 11.83 -11.93 -7.17
C THR A 235 10.55 -11.87 -8.02
N ILE A 236 9.57 -11.05 -7.65
CA ILE A 236 8.35 -10.85 -8.45
C ILE A 236 8.65 -10.10 -9.74
N ILE A 237 9.51 -9.08 -9.69
CA ILE A 237 9.90 -8.34 -10.89
C ILE A 237 10.70 -9.23 -11.85
N ASP A 238 11.59 -10.10 -11.35
CA ASP A 238 12.25 -11.13 -12.17
C ASP A 238 11.24 -12.08 -12.80
N LEU A 239 10.28 -12.57 -12.02
CA LEU A 239 9.20 -13.43 -12.51
C LEU A 239 8.39 -12.76 -13.61
N ALA A 240 8.15 -11.45 -13.49
CA ALA A 240 7.47 -10.62 -14.48
C ALA A 240 8.26 -10.45 -15.80
N THR A 241 9.52 -10.90 -15.89
CA THR A 241 10.24 -11.01 -17.16
C THR A 241 9.90 -12.27 -17.95
N LYS A 242 9.28 -13.27 -17.31
CA LYS A 242 9.00 -14.59 -17.88
C LYS A 242 7.51 -14.95 -17.89
N HIS A 243 6.74 -14.44 -16.93
CA HIS A 243 5.33 -14.77 -16.75
C HIS A 243 4.51 -13.52 -16.44
N PHE A 244 3.22 -13.54 -16.77
CA PHE A 244 2.35 -12.39 -16.52
C PHE A 244 2.03 -12.30 -15.03
N VAL A 245 2.31 -11.15 -14.43
CA VAL A 245 2.08 -10.89 -13.00
C VAL A 245 1.10 -9.73 -12.85
N ILE A 246 -0.12 -10.03 -12.37
CA ILE A 246 -1.01 -9.02 -11.82
C ILE A 246 -0.45 -8.61 -10.46
N TYR A 247 0.03 -7.38 -10.37
CA TYR A 247 0.73 -6.87 -9.19
C TYR A 247 -0.19 -5.94 -8.41
N CYS A 248 -0.31 -6.18 -7.12
CA CYS A 248 -1.15 -5.41 -6.21
C CYS A 248 -0.32 -5.05 -4.98
N VAL A 249 -0.24 -3.77 -4.64
CA VAL A 249 0.48 -3.33 -3.42
C VAL A 249 -0.54 -2.94 -2.37
N CYS A 250 -0.50 -3.62 -1.23
CA CYS A 250 -1.39 -3.34 -0.13
C CYS A 250 -0.92 -2.10 0.63
N SER A 251 -1.83 -1.14 0.79
CA SER A 251 -1.58 0.11 1.51
C SER A 251 -2.83 0.63 2.17
N THR A 252 -2.65 1.42 3.23
CA THR A 252 -3.74 2.19 3.86
C THR A 252 -3.56 3.69 3.55
N PRO A 253 -4.62 4.51 3.59
CA PRO A 253 -4.51 5.96 3.39
C PRO A 253 -3.54 6.67 4.36
N ARG A 254 -3.20 6.01 5.47
CA ARG A 254 -2.32 6.53 6.52
C ARG A 254 -0.88 6.03 6.40
N ALA A 255 -0.62 5.03 5.55
CA ALA A 255 0.71 4.47 5.38
C ALA A 255 1.64 5.49 4.70
N ILE A 256 2.89 5.57 5.16
CA ILE A 256 3.96 6.28 4.44
C ILE A 256 4.39 5.36 3.29
N ILE A 257 3.75 5.51 2.13
CA ILE A 257 4.00 4.66 0.96
C ILE A 257 5.28 5.13 0.26
N SER A 258 6.13 4.18 -0.14
CA SER A 258 7.22 4.49 -1.08
C SER A 258 6.59 4.97 -2.40
N PRO A 259 6.92 6.17 -2.91
CA PRO A 259 6.27 6.72 -4.13
C PRO A 259 6.42 5.81 -5.36
N ASP A 260 7.39 4.89 -5.33
CA ASP A 260 7.68 3.93 -6.40
C ASP A 260 6.55 2.91 -6.67
N PHE A 261 5.68 2.60 -5.69
CA PHE A 261 4.64 1.56 -5.81
C PHE A 261 3.35 1.93 -5.05
N ASN A 262 2.69 2.99 -5.49
CA ASN A 262 1.35 3.33 -4.99
C ASN A 262 0.27 2.61 -5.83
N ASP A 263 -0.71 2.00 -5.16
CA ASP A 263 -1.88 1.38 -5.81
C ASP A 263 -3.17 2.05 -5.30
N PRO A 264 -3.61 3.15 -5.93
CA PRO A 264 -4.80 3.88 -5.48
C PRO A 264 -6.10 3.08 -5.69
N ASN A 265 -6.10 2.10 -6.61
CA ASN A 265 -7.24 1.19 -6.78
C ASN A 265 -7.39 0.28 -5.56
N PHE A 266 -6.27 -0.21 -4.99
CA PHE A 266 -6.29 -0.95 -3.73
C PHE A 266 -6.79 -0.09 -2.57
N ILE A 267 -6.37 1.18 -2.46
CA ILE A 267 -6.88 2.10 -1.43
C ILE A 267 -8.40 2.26 -1.54
N THR A 268 -8.91 2.38 -2.77
CA THR A 268 -10.36 2.46 -3.02
C THR A 268 -11.09 1.17 -2.64
N LEU A 269 -10.50 0.00 -2.93
CA LEU A 269 -11.00 -1.30 -2.50
C LEU A 269 -11.12 -1.37 -0.98
N VAL A 270 -10.09 -0.95 -0.26
CA VAL A 270 -10.07 -0.95 1.21
C VAL A 270 -11.17 -0.04 1.77
N ALA A 271 -11.28 1.18 1.25
CA ALA A 271 -12.32 2.11 1.67
C ALA A 271 -13.74 1.56 1.42
N ASP A 272 -13.96 0.85 0.30
CA ASP A 272 -15.23 0.18 0.02
C ASP A 272 -15.51 -0.93 1.05
N VAL A 273 -14.52 -1.77 1.37
CA VAL A 273 -14.67 -2.86 2.34
C VAL A 273 -14.91 -2.35 3.76
N GLU A 274 -14.21 -1.31 4.19
CA GLU A 274 -14.43 -0.70 5.51
C GLU A 274 -15.83 -0.10 5.63
N ARG A 275 -16.33 0.55 4.58
CA ARG A 275 -17.72 1.05 4.53
C ARG A 275 -18.73 -0.09 4.61
N MET A 276 -18.50 -1.20 3.89
CA MET A 276 -19.36 -2.39 3.96
C MET A 276 -19.37 -2.99 5.38
N TYR A 277 -18.21 -3.05 6.04
CA TYR A 277 -18.13 -3.51 7.42
C TYR A 277 -18.99 -2.65 8.35
N MET A 278 -18.89 -1.32 8.27
CA MET A 278 -19.69 -0.42 9.09
C MET A 278 -21.20 -0.62 8.86
N ALA A 279 -21.63 -0.72 7.61
CA ALA A 279 -23.04 -0.96 7.27
C ALA A 279 -23.56 -2.30 7.81
N VAL A 280 -22.77 -3.37 7.72
CA VAL A 280 -23.16 -4.69 8.26
C VAL A 280 -23.26 -4.68 9.79
N VAL A 281 -22.33 -3.99 10.47
CA VAL A 281 -22.36 -3.85 11.92
C VAL A 281 -23.61 -3.10 12.39
N GLU A 282 -24.03 -2.07 11.66
CA GLU A 282 -25.27 -1.32 11.91
C GLU A 282 -26.52 -2.21 11.72
N GLU A 283 -26.53 -3.07 10.69
CA GLU A 283 -27.65 -3.98 10.40
C GLU A 283 -27.76 -5.15 11.38
N LYS A 284 -26.64 -5.78 11.75
CA LYS A 284 -26.60 -7.11 12.43
C LYS A 284 -26.28 -7.05 13.94
N GLN A 285 -26.65 -5.95 14.60
CA GLN A 285 -26.33 -5.64 16.01
C GLN A 285 -26.08 -6.89 16.89
N GLY A 286 -24.82 -7.11 17.29
CA GLY A 286 -24.46 -8.03 18.38
C GLY A 286 -24.27 -9.51 18.03
N ASN A 287 -24.37 -9.96 16.77
CA ASN A 287 -23.98 -11.33 16.37
C ASN A 287 -22.63 -11.35 15.60
N PRO A 288 -21.50 -11.68 16.26
CA PRO A 288 -20.17 -11.67 15.62
C PRO A 288 -20.06 -12.58 14.39
N PHE A 289 -20.74 -13.73 14.39
CA PHE A 289 -20.68 -14.68 13.26
C PHE A 289 -21.48 -14.20 12.05
N GLY A 290 -22.66 -13.63 12.29
CA GLY A 290 -23.47 -13.05 11.22
C GLY A 290 -22.79 -11.83 10.58
N ILE A 291 -22.09 -11.03 11.39
CA ILE A 291 -21.24 -9.93 10.90
C ILE A 291 -20.07 -10.51 10.08
N ASP A 292 -19.33 -11.47 10.63
CA ASP A 292 -18.18 -12.09 9.95
C ASP A 292 -18.56 -12.70 8.58
N GLU A 293 -19.61 -13.50 8.53
CA GLU A 293 -20.10 -14.14 7.31
C GLU A 293 -20.48 -13.10 6.25
N LYS A 294 -21.30 -12.10 6.64
CA LYS A 294 -21.78 -11.09 5.70
C LYS A 294 -20.66 -10.17 5.23
N VAL A 295 -19.75 -9.75 6.11
CA VAL A 295 -18.60 -8.93 5.73
C VAL A 295 -17.67 -9.68 4.78
N LYS A 296 -17.40 -10.97 5.04
CA LYS A 296 -16.59 -11.80 4.13
C LYS A 296 -17.24 -11.98 2.76
N ALA A 297 -18.57 -12.10 2.70
CA ALA A 297 -19.30 -12.14 1.44
C ALA A 297 -19.18 -10.81 0.67
N CYS A 298 -19.45 -9.68 1.31
CA CYS A 298 -19.30 -8.35 0.68
C CYS A 298 -17.86 -8.09 0.23
N ALA A 299 -16.87 -8.45 1.06
CA ALA A 299 -15.45 -8.39 0.73
C ALA A 299 -15.14 -9.21 -0.52
N ARG A 300 -15.57 -10.48 -0.56
CA ARG A 300 -15.38 -11.37 -1.72
C ARG A 300 -15.87 -10.72 -3.01
N GLU A 301 -17.08 -10.18 -3.02
CA GLU A 301 -17.66 -9.52 -4.20
C GLU A 301 -16.80 -8.34 -4.66
N ARG A 302 -16.37 -7.49 -3.72
CA ARG A 302 -15.53 -6.33 -4.05
C ARG A 302 -14.15 -6.73 -4.56
N ILE A 303 -13.56 -7.79 -4.01
CA ILE A 303 -12.27 -8.35 -4.44
C ILE A 303 -12.40 -8.97 -5.83
N GLN A 304 -13.46 -9.73 -6.10
CA GLN A 304 -13.71 -10.32 -7.42
C GLN A 304 -13.80 -9.25 -8.51
N ARG A 305 -14.50 -8.14 -8.26
CA ARG A 305 -14.58 -7.01 -9.20
C ARG A 305 -13.21 -6.38 -9.49
N GLU A 306 -12.39 -6.19 -8.45
CA GLU A 306 -11.04 -5.63 -8.59
C GLU A 306 -10.15 -6.51 -9.48
N PHE A 307 -10.11 -7.80 -9.19
CA PHE A 307 -9.21 -8.71 -9.89
C PHE A 307 -9.77 -9.19 -11.22
N LEU A 308 -11.09 -9.09 -11.44
CA LEU A 308 -11.68 -9.13 -12.77
C LEU A 308 -11.21 -7.93 -13.59
N ALA A 309 -11.28 -6.70 -13.07
CA ALA A 309 -10.80 -5.51 -13.77
C ALA A 309 -9.31 -5.61 -14.15
N ARG A 310 -8.45 -6.11 -13.25
CA ARG A 310 -7.02 -6.32 -13.54
C ARG A 310 -6.79 -7.39 -14.61
N GLN A 311 -7.59 -8.45 -14.64
CA GLN A 311 -7.55 -9.45 -15.71
C GLN A 311 -8.08 -8.93 -17.04
N LEU A 312 -9.15 -8.13 -17.02
CA LEU A 312 -9.67 -7.45 -18.20
C LEU A 312 -8.67 -6.43 -18.75
N PHE A 313 -7.91 -5.77 -17.88
CA PHE A 313 -6.82 -4.89 -18.31
C PHE A 313 -5.72 -5.66 -19.06
N LEU A 314 -5.31 -6.84 -18.56
CA LEU A 314 -4.41 -7.71 -19.30
C LEU A 314 -5.00 -8.14 -20.66
N GLN A 315 -6.28 -8.55 -20.68
CA GLN A 315 -6.98 -8.92 -21.90
C GLN A 315 -7.05 -7.75 -22.90
N LEU A 316 -7.32 -6.53 -22.42
CA LEU A 316 -7.34 -5.31 -23.23
C LEU A 316 -6.00 -5.10 -23.92
N LEU A 317 -4.89 -5.18 -23.18
CA LEU A 317 -3.56 -5.02 -23.76
C LEU A 317 -3.21 -6.14 -24.74
N LEU A 318 -3.59 -7.40 -24.46
CA LEU A 318 -3.39 -8.52 -25.39
C LEU A 318 -4.16 -8.32 -26.70
N ASN A 319 -5.35 -7.72 -26.65
CA ASN A 319 -6.14 -7.41 -27.85
C ASN A 319 -5.49 -6.32 -28.71
N HIS A 320 -4.81 -5.35 -28.09
CA HIS A 320 -4.16 -4.23 -28.79
C HIS A 320 -2.71 -4.52 -29.19
N ILE A 321 -2.02 -5.40 -28.47
CA ILE A 321 -0.59 -5.67 -28.62
C ILE A 321 -0.41 -7.20 -28.80
N PRO A 322 -0.37 -7.70 -30.06
CA PRO A 322 -0.33 -9.13 -30.35
C PRO A 322 0.84 -9.89 -29.69
N ASN A 323 1.96 -9.22 -29.49
CA ASN A 323 3.17 -9.77 -28.87
C ASN A 323 3.49 -9.11 -27.52
N LEU A 324 2.46 -8.77 -26.73
CA LEU A 324 2.64 -8.19 -25.40
C LEU A 324 3.60 -9.04 -24.57
N GLU A 325 4.70 -8.44 -24.11
CA GLU A 325 5.64 -9.11 -23.23
C GLU A 325 5.18 -9.04 -21.77
N PRO A 326 5.44 -10.07 -20.95
CA PRO A 326 5.09 -10.04 -19.52
C PRO A 326 5.62 -8.81 -18.78
N ARG A 327 6.84 -8.37 -19.10
CA ARG A 327 7.47 -7.19 -18.49
C ARG A 327 6.76 -5.90 -18.89
N GLN A 328 6.28 -5.83 -20.14
CA GLN A 328 5.53 -4.70 -20.64
C GLN A 328 4.19 -4.57 -19.91
N PHE A 329 3.46 -5.67 -19.71
CA PHE A 329 2.25 -5.67 -18.88
C PHE A 329 2.55 -5.24 -17.44
N PHE A 330 3.61 -5.78 -16.83
CA PHE A 330 3.98 -5.43 -15.47
C PHE A 330 4.29 -3.94 -15.32
N HIS A 331 4.94 -3.34 -16.32
CA HIS A 331 5.19 -1.91 -16.34
C HIS A 331 3.88 -1.12 -16.51
N GLU A 332 3.07 -1.45 -17.52
CA GLU A 332 1.88 -0.70 -17.88
C GLU A 332 0.84 -0.66 -16.75
N GLN A 333 0.65 -1.75 -15.97
CA GLN A 333 -0.28 -1.70 -14.83
C GLN A 333 0.13 -0.72 -13.72
N THR A 334 1.41 -0.34 -13.67
CA THR A 334 1.97 0.58 -12.66
C THR A 334 2.07 2.02 -13.13
N THR A 335 1.70 2.31 -14.38
CA THR A 335 1.62 3.68 -14.90
C THR A 335 0.33 4.34 -14.44
N ALA A 336 0.29 5.68 -14.39
CA ALA A 336 -0.95 6.41 -14.13
C ALA A 336 -2.08 6.02 -15.11
N GLY A 337 -1.74 5.69 -16.36
CA GLY A 337 -2.67 5.26 -17.40
C GLY A 337 -3.25 3.87 -17.15
N GLY A 338 -2.41 2.89 -16.81
CA GLY A 338 -2.86 1.56 -16.42
C GLY A 338 -3.71 1.59 -15.15
N VAL A 339 -3.26 2.32 -14.13
CA VAL A 339 -4.01 2.52 -12.88
C VAL A 339 -5.39 3.13 -13.15
N SER A 340 -5.47 4.19 -13.97
CA SER A 340 -6.73 4.83 -14.34
C SER A 340 -7.65 3.90 -15.14
N THR A 341 -7.08 3.09 -16.04
CA THR A 341 -7.82 2.12 -16.85
C THR A 341 -8.42 1.03 -15.97
N ILE A 342 -7.64 0.47 -15.04
CA ILE A 342 -8.12 -0.51 -14.07
C ILE A 342 -9.25 0.08 -13.21
N GLY A 343 -9.09 1.31 -12.72
CA GLY A 343 -10.14 2.00 -11.95
C GLY A 343 -11.43 2.20 -12.75
N THR A 344 -11.32 2.53 -14.04
CA THR A 344 -12.47 2.68 -14.96
C THR A 344 -13.19 1.36 -15.18
N LEU A 345 -12.44 0.26 -15.33
CA LEU A 345 -12.99 -1.09 -15.43
C LEU A 345 -13.72 -1.47 -14.13
N VAL A 346 -13.11 -1.24 -12.96
CA VAL A 346 -13.77 -1.47 -11.66
C VAL A 346 -15.07 -0.68 -11.55
N TYR A 347 -15.08 0.59 -11.96
CA TYR A 347 -16.27 1.43 -11.96
C TYR A 347 -17.40 0.85 -12.83
N LYS A 348 -17.10 0.47 -14.07
CA LYS A 348 -18.07 -0.18 -14.98
C LYS A 348 -18.60 -1.49 -14.41
N LEU A 349 -17.74 -2.30 -13.79
CA LEU A 349 -18.14 -3.57 -13.17
C LEU A 349 -19.09 -3.39 -11.96
N LYS A 350 -19.23 -2.18 -11.39
CA LYS A 350 -20.22 -1.93 -10.33
C LYS A 350 -21.67 -2.02 -10.81
N GLU A 351 -21.92 -1.93 -12.13
CA GLU A 351 -23.25 -2.01 -12.71
C GLU A 351 -23.84 -3.43 -12.72
N TYR A 352 -23.02 -4.47 -12.50
CA TYR A 352 -23.44 -5.87 -12.64
C TYR A 352 -23.65 -6.57 -11.30
N ASP A 353 -24.56 -7.54 -11.30
CA ASP A 353 -24.83 -8.37 -10.12
C ASP A 353 -23.70 -9.38 -9.84
N THR A 354 -23.72 -9.98 -8.65
CA THR A 354 -22.67 -10.91 -8.20
C THR A 354 -22.54 -12.11 -9.13
N SER A 355 -23.66 -12.72 -9.53
CA SER A 355 -23.67 -13.88 -10.44
C SER A 355 -23.02 -13.55 -11.79
N THR A 356 -23.33 -12.39 -12.35
CA THR A 356 -22.76 -11.91 -13.61
C THR A 356 -21.26 -11.69 -13.49
N ILE A 357 -20.80 -11.08 -12.39
CA ILE A 357 -19.36 -10.91 -12.12
C ILE A 357 -18.65 -12.26 -12.03
N GLU A 358 -19.24 -13.26 -11.39
CA GLU A 358 -18.67 -14.61 -11.32
C GLU A 358 -18.58 -15.27 -12.70
N TYR A 359 -19.60 -15.13 -13.55
CA TYR A 359 -19.55 -15.62 -14.93
C TYR A 359 -18.49 -14.89 -15.77
N MET A 360 -18.42 -13.55 -15.67
CA MET A 360 -17.39 -12.74 -16.34
C MET A 360 -15.98 -13.13 -15.92
N LEU A 361 -15.77 -13.37 -14.62
CA LEU A 361 -14.50 -13.83 -14.08
C LEU A 361 -14.12 -15.21 -14.65
N LYS A 362 -15.06 -16.17 -14.64
CA LYS A 362 -14.83 -17.51 -15.19
C LYS A 362 -14.52 -17.48 -16.69
N ALA A 363 -15.24 -16.67 -17.47
CA ALA A 363 -15.02 -16.51 -18.90
C ALA A 363 -13.64 -15.89 -19.18
N THR A 364 -13.33 -14.77 -18.53
CA THR A 364 -12.03 -14.07 -18.65
C THR A 364 -10.86 -14.98 -18.29
N GLN A 365 -10.97 -15.73 -17.18
CA GLN A 365 -9.96 -16.69 -16.76
C GLN A 365 -9.78 -17.83 -17.76
N THR A 366 -10.85 -18.27 -18.42
CA THR A 366 -10.78 -19.33 -19.44
C THR A 366 -10.08 -18.84 -20.70
N MET A 367 -10.38 -17.61 -21.14
CA MET A 367 -9.71 -16.97 -22.27
C MET A 367 -8.22 -16.77 -21.99
N LEU A 368 -7.87 -16.14 -20.86
CA LEU A 368 -6.48 -15.91 -20.46
C LEU A 368 -5.73 -17.24 -20.28
N HIS A 369 -6.35 -18.23 -19.64
CA HIS A 369 -5.73 -19.54 -19.46
C HIS A 369 -5.37 -20.19 -20.79
N SER A 370 -6.31 -20.21 -21.75
CA SER A 370 -6.10 -20.80 -23.07
C SER A 370 -5.00 -20.07 -23.84
N HIS A 371 -5.03 -18.74 -23.82
CA HIS A 371 -4.02 -17.91 -24.49
C HIS A 371 -2.63 -18.11 -23.89
N LEU A 372 -2.49 -18.08 -22.56
CA LEU A 372 -1.19 -18.12 -21.88
C LEU A 372 -0.60 -19.54 -21.83
N ALA A 373 -1.41 -20.56 -21.55
CA ALA A 373 -0.92 -21.94 -21.44
C ALA A 373 -0.35 -22.47 -22.76
N SER A 374 -0.98 -22.11 -23.90
CA SER A 374 -0.48 -22.48 -25.24
C SER A 374 0.91 -21.93 -25.55
N ARG A 375 1.34 -20.88 -24.84
CA ARG A 375 2.64 -20.20 -24.99
C ARG A 375 3.63 -20.57 -23.88
N GLY A 376 3.27 -21.49 -22.99
CA GLY A 376 4.10 -21.83 -21.83
C GLY A 376 4.25 -20.66 -20.84
N LEU A 377 3.22 -19.81 -20.71
CA LEU A 377 3.23 -18.65 -19.83
C LEU A 377 2.30 -18.86 -18.64
N GLY A 378 2.80 -18.57 -17.42
CA GLY A 378 2.00 -18.53 -16.21
C GLY A 378 1.27 -17.20 -16.03
N LEU A 379 0.16 -17.23 -15.29
CA LEU A 379 -0.51 -16.06 -14.73
C LEU A 379 -0.36 -16.10 -13.21
N VAL A 380 0.11 -14.99 -12.65
CA VAL A 380 0.42 -14.84 -11.23
C VAL A 380 -0.33 -13.64 -10.68
N ILE A 381 -0.91 -13.78 -9.50
CA ILE A 381 -1.41 -12.67 -8.70
C ILE A 381 -0.42 -12.46 -7.55
N ALA A 382 0.32 -11.36 -7.57
CA ALA A 382 1.28 -11.02 -6.53
C ALA A 382 0.73 -9.89 -5.66
N VAL A 383 0.56 -10.18 -4.38
CA VAL A 383 0.11 -9.25 -3.33
C VAL A 383 1.31 -8.83 -2.50
N ASP A 384 1.81 -7.61 -2.69
CA ASP A 384 2.92 -7.05 -1.91
C ASP A 384 2.44 -6.25 -0.70
N GLU A 385 3.29 -6.16 0.32
CA GLU A 385 3.01 -5.56 1.63
C GLU A 385 1.73 -6.09 2.30
N ALA A 386 1.44 -7.39 2.12
CA ALA A 386 0.19 -8.02 2.54
C ALA A 386 -0.06 -7.96 4.06
N GLN A 387 0.97 -7.76 4.88
CA GLN A 387 0.80 -7.55 6.33
C GLN A 387 -0.16 -6.39 6.65
N MET A 388 -0.25 -5.38 5.78
CA MET A 388 -1.16 -4.24 5.96
C MET A 388 -2.62 -4.69 6.00
N THR A 389 -2.96 -5.71 5.21
CA THR A 389 -4.32 -6.26 5.16
C THR A 389 -4.69 -7.06 6.40
N GLU A 390 -3.71 -7.53 7.16
CA GLU A 390 -3.97 -8.30 8.38
C GLU A 390 -3.92 -7.42 9.63
N ASN A 391 -2.96 -6.49 9.67
CA ASN A 391 -2.65 -5.72 10.87
C ASN A 391 -3.33 -4.34 10.91
N ASP A 392 -3.72 -3.78 9.76
CA ASP A 392 -4.30 -2.43 9.70
C ASP A 392 -5.75 -2.42 9.19
N ILE A 393 -6.09 -3.30 8.25
CA ILE A 393 -7.41 -3.31 7.60
C ILE A 393 -8.30 -4.36 8.27
N LEU A 394 -9.39 -3.91 8.88
CA LEU A 394 -10.29 -4.74 9.69
C LEU A 394 -9.54 -5.58 10.74
N ALA A 395 -8.44 -5.05 11.27
CA ALA A 395 -7.54 -5.75 12.18
C ALA A 395 -8.28 -6.32 13.40
N GLY A 396 -8.25 -7.65 13.51
CA GLY A 396 -8.92 -8.40 14.57
C GLY A 396 -10.44 -8.25 14.60
N LYS A 397 -11.06 -7.81 13.51
CA LYS A 397 -12.52 -7.66 13.36
C LYS A 397 -13.18 -8.89 12.72
N LEU A 398 -12.41 -9.77 12.10
CA LEU A 398 -12.89 -10.98 11.45
C LEU A 398 -12.47 -12.23 12.24
N ILE A 399 -13.13 -13.34 11.95
CA ILE A 399 -12.93 -14.63 12.62
C ILE A 399 -12.16 -15.56 11.69
N SER A 400 -11.11 -16.21 12.19
CA SER A 400 -10.34 -17.17 11.41
C SER A 400 -11.19 -18.41 11.03
N PRO A 401 -10.98 -19.01 9.86
CA PRO A 401 -11.67 -20.25 9.46
C PRO A 401 -11.45 -21.41 10.44
N THR A 402 -10.25 -21.52 11.02
CA THR A 402 -9.95 -22.51 12.07
C THR A 402 -10.89 -22.38 13.26
N ALA A 403 -11.17 -21.15 13.70
CA ALA A 403 -12.12 -20.90 14.78
C ALA A 403 -13.55 -21.33 14.42
N LEU A 404 -13.96 -21.14 13.16
CA LEU A 404 -15.28 -21.58 12.69
C LEU A 404 -15.40 -23.11 12.68
N MET A 405 -14.31 -23.82 12.40
CA MET A 405 -14.26 -25.29 12.51
C MET A 405 -14.33 -25.73 13.98
N GLU A 406 -13.47 -25.17 14.83
CA GLU A 406 -13.44 -25.50 16.26
C GLU A 406 -14.75 -25.15 16.96
N TYR A 407 -15.44 -24.08 16.56
CA TYR A 407 -16.76 -23.72 17.08
C TYR A 407 -17.82 -24.78 16.80
N ARG A 408 -17.71 -25.50 15.66
CA ARG A 408 -18.62 -26.62 15.35
C ARG A 408 -18.41 -27.80 16.29
N ASP A 409 -17.17 -28.01 16.74
CA ASP A 409 -16.79 -29.14 17.59
C ASP A 409 -16.96 -28.81 19.09
N ASN A 410 -16.59 -27.60 19.51
CA ASN A 410 -16.70 -27.11 20.88
C ASN A 410 -16.94 -25.59 20.92
N ARG A 411 -18.18 -25.18 21.24
CA ARG A 411 -18.59 -23.77 21.22
C ARG A 411 -17.84 -22.89 22.20
N ASP A 412 -17.45 -23.41 23.36
CA ASP A 412 -16.79 -22.62 24.41
C ASP A 412 -15.29 -22.45 24.15
N ALA A 413 -14.70 -23.28 23.28
CA ALA A 413 -13.25 -23.30 23.02
C ALA A 413 -12.71 -22.03 22.34
N ILE A 414 -13.58 -21.26 21.69
CA ILE A 414 -13.19 -20.08 20.90
C ILE A 414 -13.35 -18.75 21.64
N PHE A 415 -14.03 -18.75 22.78
CA PHE A 415 -14.27 -17.54 23.59
C PHE A 415 -13.25 -17.43 24.72
N ASP A 416 -12.94 -16.21 25.12
CA ASP A 416 -12.15 -15.91 26.32
C ASP A 416 -13.05 -15.80 27.55
N GLY A 417 -12.45 -15.59 28.73
CA GLY A 417 -13.18 -15.42 29.99
C GLY A 417 -14.10 -14.19 30.04
N LYS A 418 -14.11 -13.34 29.01
CA LYS A 418 -15.01 -12.18 28.83
C LYS A 418 -16.06 -12.44 27.73
N ASN A 419 -16.20 -13.69 27.28
CA ASN A 419 -17.11 -14.11 26.21
C ASN A 419 -16.84 -13.41 24.86
N GLN A 420 -15.57 -13.05 24.62
CA GLN A 420 -15.12 -12.47 23.36
C GLN A 420 -14.31 -13.52 22.59
N VAL A 421 -14.30 -13.46 21.25
CA VAL A 421 -13.46 -14.36 20.43
C VAL A 421 -12.00 -14.20 20.87
N GLN A 422 -11.29 -15.30 21.15
CA GLN A 422 -9.90 -15.25 21.60
C GLN A 422 -9.00 -14.59 20.56
N LEU A 423 -7.97 -13.88 21.02
CA LEU A 423 -7.09 -13.09 20.16
C LEU A 423 -6.47 -13.91 19.01
N LYS A 424 -6.07 -15.16 19.27
CA LYS A 424 -5.48 -16.07 18.27
C LYS A 424 -6.43 -16.45 17.12
N TYR A 425 -7.73 -16.29 17.31
CA TYR A 425 -8.77 -16.59 16.32
C TYR A 425 -9.27 -15.36 15.60
N ARG A 426 -8.81 -14.15 15.98
CA ARG A 426 -9.17 -12.92 15.29
C ARG A 426 -8.20 -12.69 14.14
N CYS A 427 -8.72 -12.30 13.00
CA CYS A 427 -7.95 -11.99 11.81
C CYS A 427 -8.40 -10.67 11.17
N GLY A 428 -7.61 -10.19 10.21
CA GLY A 428 -7.90 -9.01 9.41
C GLY A 428 -8.41 -9.35 8.02
N PHE A 429 -8.42 -8.33 7.15
CA PHE A 429 -8.85 -8.43 5.77
C PHE A 429 -8.03 -9.41 4.91
N LEU A 430 -6.80 -9.76 5.31
CA LEU A 430 -5.98 -10.76 4.60
C LEU A 430 -6.70 -12.10 4.44
N THR A 431 -7.57 -12.47 5.40
CA THR A 431 -8.30 -13.74 5.38
C THR A 431 -9.29 -13.83 4.21
N PRO A 432 -10.33 -12.98 4.10
CA PRO A 432 -11.20 -12.99 2.93
C PRO A 432 -10.47 -12.65 1.62
N PHE A 433 -9.39 -11.86 1.71
CA PHE A 433 -8.57 -11.51 0.55
C PHE A 433 -7.87 -12.73 -0.05
N SER A 434 -7.08 -13.44 0.75
CA SER A 434 -6.38 -14.66 0.32
C SER A 434 -7.35 -15.77 -0.10
N ALA A 435 -8.45 -15.99 0.65
CA ALA A 435 -9.47 -16.96 0.28
C ALA A 435 -10.05 -16.68 -1.13
N THR A 436 -10.43 -15.42 -1.40
CA THR A 436 -11.01 -15.04 -2.69
C THR A 436 -10.02 -15.18 -3.85
N LEU A 437 -8.79 -14.70 -3.66
CA LEU A 437 -7.76 -14.76 -4.70
C LEU A 437 -7.28 -16.19 -4.98
N SER A 438 -7.24 -17.04 -3.96
CA SER A 438 -6.83 -18.45 -4.12
C SER A 438 -7.81 -19.26 -4.99
N GLY A 439 -9.06 -18.82 -5.10
CA GLY A 439 -10.06 -19.41 -6.00
C GLY A 439 -9.91 -18.99 -7.46
N MET A 440 -8.98 -18.09 -7.79
CA MET A 440 -8.74 -17.63 -9.16
C MET A 440 -7.78 -18.53 -9.91
N ARG A 441 -7.89 -18.59 -11.25
CA ARG A 441 -7.00 -19.39 -12.12
C ARG A 441 -5.62 -18.76 -12.33
N ALA A 442 -4.94 -18.42 -11.24
CA ALA A 442 -3.60 -17.87 -11.21
C ALA A 442 -2.83 -18.42 -9.99
N THR A 443 -1.50 -18.52 -10.09
CA THR A 443 -0.67 -18.77 -8.90
C THR A 443 -0.76 -17.54 -8.00
N LEU A 444 -1.17 -17.70 -6.75
CA LEU A 444 -1.25 -16.60 -5.79
C LEU A 444 0.05 -16.50 -5.02
N VAL A 445 0.67 -15.33 -5.01
CA VAL A 445 1.90 -15.05 -4.26
C VAL A 445 1.62 -13.92 -3.28
N ILE A 446 1.77 -14.20 -1.98
CA ILE A 446 1.55 -13.24 -0.90
C ILE A 446 2.91 -12.88 -0.32
N LEU A 447 3.29 -11.61 -0.45
CA LEU A 447 4.55 -11.08 0.04
C LEU A 447 4.28 -10.15 1.23
N GLY A 448 5.14 -10.23 2.25
CA GLY A 448 5.08 -9.25 3.31
C GLY A 448 6.29 -9.24 4.21
N THR A 449 6.66 -8.03 4.58
CA THR A 449 7.88 -7.71 5.33
C THR A 449 7.71 -7.92 6.84
N ALA A 450 6.50 -7.68 7.35
CA ALA A 450 6.11 -7.96 8.73
C ALA A 450 5.02 -9.03 8.81
N LEU A 451 4.89 -9.88 7.79
CA LEU A 451 4.07 -11.08 7.90
C LEU A 451 4.74 -12.02 8.90
N SER A 452 4.09 -12.21 10.04
CA SER A 452 4.42 -13.27 10.99
C SER A 452 4.04 -14.63 10.42
N LEU A 453 4.54 -15.70 11.05
CA LEU A 453 4.07 -17.05 10.78
C LEU A 453 2.57 -17.20 11.02
N GLN A 454 2.03 -16.53 12.03
CA GLN A 454 0.61 -16.53 12.32
C GLN A 454 -0.18 -15.96 11.14
N ASN A 455 0.33 -14.92 10.46
CA ASN A 455 -0.32 -14.40 9.26
C ASN A 455 -0.27 -15.42 8.10
N ALA A 456 0.83 -16.16 7.94
CA ALA A 456 0.91 -17.25 6.96
C ALA A 456 0.05 -18.47 7.33
N ASP A 457 -0.18 -18.74 8.61
CA ASP A 457 -1.11 -19.75 9.11
C ASP A 457 -2.57 -19.29 8.88
N HIS A 458 -2.88 -18.01 9.08
CA HIS A 458 -4.19 -17.44 8.75
C HIS A 458 -4.47 -17.57 7.25
N VAL A 459 -3.50 -17.22 6.40
CA VAL A 459 -3.57 -17.47 4.95
C VAL A 459 -3.84 -18.95 4.69
N TYR A 460 -3.01 -19.85 5.20
CA TYR A 460 -3.18 -21.30 4.99
C TYR A 460 -4.56 -21.80 5.43
N SER A 461 -5.04 -21.35 6.60
CA SER A 461 -6.37 -21.71 7.11
C SER A 461 -7.53 -21.19 6.27
N ALA A 462 -7.31 -20.13 5.49
CA ALA A 462 -8.29 -19.56 4.57
C ALA A 462 -8.39 -20.31 3.24
N LEU A 463 -7.46 -21.22 2.96
CA LEU A 463 -7.41 -21.98 1.71
C LEU A 463 -8.23 -23.26 1.82
N ASP A 464 -8.69 -23.75 0.67
CA ASP A 464 -9.18 -25.12 0.54
C ASP A 464 -8.00 -26.11 0.71
N LYS A 465 -8.23 -27.23 1.42
CA LYS A 465 -7.19 -28.25 1.71
C LYS A 465 -6.61 -28.92 0.44
N THR A 466 -7.27 -28.78 -0.70
CA THR A 466 -6.81 -29.27 -2.01
C THR A 466 -5.79 -28.34 -2.68
N ILE A 467 -5.62 -27.12 -2.16
CA ILE A 467 -4.69 -26.13 -2.70
C ILE A 467 -3.28 -26.44 -2.19
N ASN A 468 -2.31 -26.45 -3.11
CA ASN A 468 -0.91 -26.58 -2.75
C ASN A 468 -0.41 -25.26 -2.13
N PHE A 469 -0.05 -25.28 -0.85
CA PHE A 469 0.49 -24.12 -0.15
C PHE A 469 1.98 -24.28 0.14
N THR A 470 2.78 -23.31 -0.29
CA THR A 470 4.24 -23.31 -0.10
C THR A 470 4.69 -22.06 0.63
N ARG A 471 5.62 -22.21 1.57
CA ARG A 471 6.28 -21.08 2.25
C ARG A 471 7.68 -20.92 1.69
N ILE A 472 7.98 -19.72 1.22
CA ILE A 472 9.33 -19.33 0.81
C ILE A 472 9.89 -18.37 1.85
N THR A 473 10.89 -18.83 2.57
CA THR A 473 11.57 -18.06 3.63
C THR A 473 13.06 -17.93 3.39
N ASP A 474 13.63 -18.75 2.51
CA ASP A 474 15.02 -18.65 2.12
C ASP A 474 15.17 -17.76 0.90
N PHE A 475 16.07 -16.79 1.00
CA PHE A 475 16.33 -15.78 -0.01
C PHE A 475 17.83 -15.76 -0.33
N PRO A 476 18.28 -15.12 -1.40
CA PRO A 476 19.70 -14.83 -1.59
C PRO A 476 20.39 -14.14 -0.42
N GLN A 477 21.58 -14.62 -0.03
CA GLN A 477 22.47 -13.89 0.88
C GLN A 477 23.02 -12.62 0.19
N PHE A 478 23.27 -11.57 0.98
CA PHE A 478 23.84 -10.32 0.50
C PHE A 478 25.08 -9.97 1.32
N SER A 479 26.23 -10.49 0.90
CA SER A 479 27.50 -10.35 1.61
C SER A 479 28.10 -8.95 1.48
N SER A 480 29.14 -8.67 2.27
CA SER A 480 29.94 -7.44 2.13
C SER A 480 30.63 -7.32 0.76
N ASN A 481 30.86 -8.43 0.06
CA ASN A 481 31.38 -8.42 -1.31
C ASN A 481 30.27 -8.06 -2.31
N ASP A 482 29.04 -8.51 -2.06
CA ASP A 482 27.88 -8.18 -2.89
C ASP A 482 27.54 -6.69 -2.84
N VAL A 483 27.77 -6.02 -1.69
CA VAL A 483 27.66 -4.56 -1.55
C VAL A 483 28.50 -3.85 -2.62
N ASN A 484 29.80 -4.18 -2.70
CA ASN A 484 30.71 -3.52 -3.65
C ASN A 484 30.35 -3.84 -5.09
N LYS A 485 30.10 -5.12 -5.38
CA LYS A 485 29.76 -5.58 -6.71
C LYS A 485 28.51 -4.87 -7.22
N MET A 486 27.44 -4.89 -6.43
CA MET A 486 26.19 -4.19 -6.70
C MET A 486 26.42 -2.70 -6.99
N LEU A 487 27.11 -1.99 -6.09
CA LEU A 487 27.31 -0.56 -6.26
C LEU A 487 28.19 -0.27 -7.49
N SER A 488 29.24 -1.06 -7.72
CA SER A 488 30.11 -0.92 -8.89
C SER A 488 29.40 -1.22 -10.21
N ASP A 489 28.36 -2.06 -10.21
CA ASP A 489 27.53 -2.35 -11.38
C ASP A 489 26.58 -1.19 -11.71
N LEU A 490 26.23 -0.37 -10.71
CA LEU A 490 25.24 0.71 -10.81
C LEU A 490 25.87 2.09 -10.99
N VAL A 491 26.96 2.37 -10.29
CA VAL A 491 27.66 3.66 -10.27
C VAL A 491 29.16 3.48 -10.46
N ASP A 492 29.83 4.55 -10.87
CA ASP A 492 31.28 4.54 -11.06
C ASP A 492 32.01 4.72 -9.73
N LEU A 493 32.52 3.62 -9.20
CA LEU A 493 33.35 3.59 -8.00
C LEU A 493 34.85 3.53 -8.32
N SER A 494 35.28 3.84 -9.55
CA SER A 494 36.71 3.94 -9.86
C SER A 494 37.39 4.88 -8.86
N ASP A 495 38.57 4.47 -8.40
CA ASP A 495 39.42 5.28 -7.51
C ASP A 495 38.79 5.58 -6.15
N CYS A 496 37.75 4.82 -5.77
CA CYS A 496 37.09 4.91 -4.48
C CYS A 496 37.02 3.54 -3.79
N GLU A 497 37.09 3.55 -2.47
CA GLU A 497 36.87 2.35 -1.65
C GLU A 497 35.87 2.64 -0.53
N ILE A 498 34.97 1.68 -0.30
CA ILE A 498 34.17 1.66 0.93
C ILE A 498 34.92 0.83 1.97
N PRO A 499 35.28 1.41 3.14
CA PRO A 499 36.01 0.69 4.18
C PRO A 499 35.34 -0.64 4.56
N PRO A 500 36.09 -1.74 4.78
CA PRO A 500 35.53 -3.07 5.10
C PRO A 500 34.51 -3.06 6.25
N ALA A 501 34.76 -2.26 7.29
CA ALA A 501 33.84 -2.11 8.43
C ALA A 501 32.49 -1.49 8.02
N LYS A 502 32.50 -0.48 7.13
CA LYS A 502 31.28 0.15 6.61
C LYS A 502 30.54 -0.80 5.66
N ARG A 503 31.27 -1.54 4.80
CA ARG A 503 30.68 -2.58 3.93
C ARG A 503 29.97 -3.67 4.73
N ARG A 504 30.58 -4.12 5.82
CA ARG A 504 29.98 -5.09 6.74
C ARG A 504 28.66 -4.57 7.33
N LYS A 505 28.56 -3.28 7.68
CA LYS A 505 27.29 -2.68 8.16
C LYS A 505 26.19 -2.60 7.09
N LEU A 506 26.55 -2.51 5.82
CA LEU A 506 25.62 -2.43 4.69
C LEU A 506 25.26 -3.79 4.07
N SER A 507 25.81 -4.88 4.62
CA SER A 507 25.52 -6.26 4.23
C SER A 507 24.20 -6.76 4.83
N GLY A 508 23.80 -7.98 4.47
CA GLY A 508 22.55 -8.62 4.89
C GLY A 508 21.38 -8.34 3.93
N ARG A 509 21.13 -7.06 3.63
CA ARG A 509 20.04 -6.62 2.73
C ARG A 509 20.51 -5.62 1.68
N ALA A 510 20.24 -5.91 0.41
CA ALA A 510 20.57 -5.00 -0.70
C ALA A 510 19.97 -3.59 -0.53
N ARG A 511 18.80 -3.48 0.12
CA ARG A 511 18.14 -2.19 0.41
C ARG A 511 19.01 -1.26 1.28
N PHE A 512 19.84 -1.78 2.18
CA PHE A 512 20.76 -0.96 2.97
C PHE A 512 21.78 -0.24 2.07
N SER A 513 22.26 -0.94 1.04
CA SER A 513 23.24 -0.39 0.08
C SER A 513 22.59 0.51 -0.98
N LEU A 514 21.35 0.25 -1.40
CA LEU A 514 20.63 1.10 -2.37
C LEU A 514 20.45 2.55 -1.90
N GLY A 515 20.41 2.78 -0.58
CA GLY A 515 20.33 4.13 -0.01
C GLY A 515 21.47 5.04 -0.48
N ILE A 516 22.65 4.48 -0.75
CA ILE A 516 23.82 5.20 -1.26
C ILE A 516 23.49 5.85 -2.61
N ILE A 517 22.83 5.13 -3.51
CA ILE A 517 22.52 5.64 -4.85
C ILE A 517 21.54 6.81 -4.77
N LYS A 518 20.44 6.66 -4.00
CA LYS A 518 19.48 7.77 -3.80
C LYS A 518 20.20 9.01 -3.26
N ARG A 519 21.13 8.79 -2.32
CA ARG A 519 21.86 9.86 -1.67
C ARG A 519 22.91 10.50 -2.57
N LEU A 520 23.61 9.74 -3.41
CA LEU A 520 24.56 10.26 -4.39
C LEU A 520 23.87 11.21 -5.37
N ILE A 521 22.66 10.88 -5.84
CA ILE A 521 21.89 11.69 -6.80
C ILE A 521 21.53 13.06 -6.22
N ILE A 522 21.18 13.13 -4.94
CA ILE A 522 20.75 14.38 -4.28
C ILE A 522 21.91 15.16 -3.64
N THR A 523 23.09 14.56 -3.50
CA THR A 523 24.25 15.20 -2.87
C THR A 523 24.92 16.15 -3.87
N ASN A 524 25.13 17.40 -3.48
CA ASN A 524 25.83 18.37 -4.31
C ASN A 524 27.33 18.03 -4.38
N GLN A 525 27.81 17.57 -5.53
CA GLN A 525 29.14 16.98 -5.68
C GLN A 525 30.28 17.99 -5.90
N THR A 526 30.00 19.29 -5.87
CA THR A 526 30.97 20.33 -6.27
C THR A 526 31.93 20.76 -5.15
N GLN A 527 31.79 20.24 -3.92
CA GLN A 527 32.55 20.72 -2.75
C GLN A 527 33.65 19.79 -2.24
N PHE A 528 33.62 18.49 -2.57
CA PHE A 528 34.51 17.50 -1.96
C PHE A 528 35.14 16.58 -3.01
N SER A 529 36.22 15.88 -2.63
CA SER A 529 36.77 14.81 -3.47
C SER A 529 35.75 13.69 -3.69
N LYS A 530 35.93 12.86 -4.73
CA LYS A 530 35.09 11.69 -5.01
C LYS A 530 35.02 10.76 -3.77
N GLN A 531 36.17 10.42 -3.20
CA GLN A 531 36.25 9.59 -1.98
C GLN A 531 35.56 10.24 -0.77
N SER A 532 35.83 11.53 -0.50
CA SER A 532 35.21 12.24 0.64
C SER A 532 33.69 12.34 0.51
N THR A 533 33.19 12.51 -0.72
CA THR A 533 31.75 12.48 -1.02
C THR A 533 31.17 11.10 -0.72
N LEU A 534 31.82 10.04 -1.22
CA LEU A 534 31.39 8.66 -0.97
C LEU A 534 31.36 8.36 0.53
N ASP A 535 32.41 8.72 1.27
CA ASP A 535 32.48 8.50 2.72
C ASP A 535 31.33 9.18 3.47
N SER A 536 31.05 10.45 3.18
CA SER A 536 29.93 11.18 3.79
C SER A 536 28.58 10.54 3.45
N VAL A 537 28.40 10.11 2.21
CA VAL A 537 27.17 9.46 1.75
C VAL A 537 26.99 8.11 2.45
N VAL A 538 28.04 7.29 2.55
CA VAL A 538 27.99 5.99 3.21
C VAL A 538 27.67 6.16 4.70
N ASP A 539 28.32 7.09 5.39
CA ASP A 539 28.11 7.33 6.82
C ASP A 539 26.67 7.78 7.11
N ARG A 540 26.15 8.73 6.34
CA ARG A 540 24.75 9.14 6.48
C ARG A 540 23.78 8.02 6.11
N THR A 541 24.11 7.19 5.13
CA THR A 541 23.25 6.05 4.76
C THR A 541 23.16 5.04 5.89
N ILE A 542 24.29 4.72 6.52
CA ILE A 542 24.34 3.82 7.69
C ILE A 542 23.50 4.41 8.84
N GLU A 543 23.63 5.70 9.12
CA GLU A 543 22.88 6.32 10.22
C GLU A 543 21.37 6.29 9.96
N ASP A 544 20.93 6.64 8.75
CA ASP A 544 19.51 6.60 8.37
C ASP A 544 18.93 5.18 8.45
N VAL A 545 19.66 4.17 7.97
CA VAL A 545 19.25 2.77 8.07
C VAL A 545 19.13 2.36 9.54
N LYS A 546 20.13 2.69 10.35
CA LYS A 546 20.14 2.38 11.78
C LYS A 546 18.97 3.06 12.50
N HIS A 547 18.69 4.32 12.19
CA HIS A 547 17.55 5.07 12.73
C HIS A 547 16.22 4.38 12.42
N GLY A 548 15.97 4.02 11.15
CA GLY A 548 14.73 3.33 10.77
C GLY A 548 14.60 1.94 11.42
N LEU A 549 15.70 1.21 11.60
CA LEU A 549 15.71 -0.06 12.32
C LEU A 549 15.36 0.12 13.81
N ARG A 550 15.88 1.17 14.44
CA ARG A 550 15.58 1.50 15.84
C ARG A 550 14.11 1.79 16.06
N ASP A 551 13.46 2.52 15.16
CA ASP A 551 12.02 2.77 15.25
C ASP A 551 11.22 1.45 15.19
N GLY A 552 11.60 0.52 14.31
CA GLY A 552 11.00 -0.81 14.26
C GLY A 552 11.20 -1.61 15.56
N VAL A 553 12.41 -1.59 16.13
CA VAL A 553 12.71 -2.23 17.42
C VAL A 553 11.91 -1.59 18.55
N ARG A 554 11.77 -0.27 18.55
CA ARG A 554 10.96 0.46 19.53
C ARG A 554 9.52 -0.01 19.50
N THR A 555 8.90 -0.12 18.33
CA THR A 555 7.52 -0.61 18.18
C THR A 555 7.36 -2.05 18.73
N ILE A 556 8.34 -2.93 18.48
CA ILE A 556 8.35 -4.28 19.05
C ILE A 556 8.38 -4.22 20.59
N LEU A 557 9.30 -3.43 21.15
CA LEU A 557 9.47 -3.28 22.60
C LEU A 557 8.26 -2.61 23.28
N GLU A 558 7.61 -1.65 22.64
CA GLU A 558 6.37 -1.01 23.10
C GLU A 558 5.19 -1.98 23.15
N SER A 559 5.16 -2.95 22.23
CA SER A 559 4.11 -3.96 22.15
C SER A 559 4.36 -5.17 23.06
N ASP A 560 5.58 -5.33 23.57
CA ASP A 560 5.97 -6.46 24.42
C ASP A 560 5.48 -6.32 25.87
N LYS A 561 4.30 -6.87 26.14
CA LYS A 561 3.70 -6.90 27.48
C LYS A 561 4.33 -7.92 28.42
N THR A 562 5.04 -8.90 27.87
CA THR A 562 5.54 -10.07 28.64
C THR A 562 7.02 -9.94 29.00
N GLY A 563 7.74 -9.01 28.36
CA GLY A 563 9.19 -8.88 28.43
C GLY A 563 9.94 -9.98 27.66
N GLU A 564 9.25 -10.85 26.93
CA GLU A 564 9.86 -11.94 26.17
C GLU A 564 10.66 -11.41 24.98
N ALA A 565 10.12 -10.44 24.25
CA ALA A 565 10.83 -9.83 23.14
C ALA A 565 12.05 -9.08 23.64
N ALA A 566 11.94 -8.28 24.70
CA ALA A 566 13.06 -7.56 25.29
C ALA A 566 14.22 -8.52 25.68
N ARG A 567 13.91 -9.62 26.37
CA ARG A 567 14.90 -10.65 26.74
C ARG A 567 15.52 -11.33 25.52
N LEU A 568 14.72 -11.63 24.50
CA LEU A 568 15.22 -12.25 23.26
C LEU A 568 16.20 -11.31 22.54
N LEU A 569 15.85 -10.02 22.44
CA LEU A 569 16.69 -8.99 21.86
C LEU A 569 18.00 -8.80 22.64
N GLY A 570 17.94 -8.79 23.98
CA GLY A 570 19.13 -8.74 24.84
C GLY A 570 20.06 -9.93 24.59
N ARG A 571 19.49 -11.14 24.53
CA ARG A 571 20.25 -12.37 24.18
C ARG A 571 20.88 -12.29 22.80
N MET A 572 20.20 -11.72 21.80
CA MET A 572 20.75 -11.50 20.47
C MET A 572 21.98 -10.58 20.50
N VAL A 573 21.90 -9.44 21.19
CA VAL A 573 23.04 -8.52 21.32
C VAL A 573 24.22 -9.21 22.00
N LEU A 574 23.97 -9.92 23.11
CA LEU A 574 25.02 -10.66 23.83
C LEU A 574 25.64 -11.76 22.95
N ALA A 575 24.83 -12.53 22.23
CA ALA A 575 25.33 -13.56 21.31
C ALA A 575 26.22 -12.97 20.20
N TYR A 576 25.84 -11.81 19.64
CA TYR A 576 26.66 -11.12 18.65
C TYR A 576 27.98 -10.59 19.21
N ARG A 577 27.96 -10.02 20.42
CA ARG A 577 29.15 -9.43 21.05
C ARG A 577 30.10 -10.48 21.66
N LEU A 578 29.58 -11.62 22.12
CA LEU A 578 30.33 -12.60 22.93
C LEU A 578 30.56 -13.95 22.25
N HIS A 579 29.70 -14.33 21.30
CA HIS A 579 29.68 -15.67 20.71
C HIS A 579 29.74 -15.63 19.18
N ASP A 580 30.34 -14.58 18.61
CA ASP A 580 30.51 -14.40 17.17
C ASP A 580 29.17 -14.51 16.41
N GLY A 581 28.09 -14.02 17.02
CA GLY A 581 26.74 -14.05 16.43
C GLY A 581 26.01 -15.38 16.56
N LYS A 582 26.60 -16.40 17.19
CA LYS A 582 25.96 -17.71 17.38
C LYS A 582 24.88 -17.65 18.45
N ILE A 583 23.67 -18.02 18.08
CA ILE A 583 22.50 -18.06 18.96
C ILE A 583 21.70 -19.34 18.73
N SER A 584 21.15 -19.88 19.82
CA SER A 584 20.14 -20.93 19.79
C SER A 584 18.81 -20.43 20.36
N PHE A 585 17.72 -20.96 19.84
CA PHE A 585 16.37 -20.57 20.22
C PHE A 585 15.71 -21.71 20.99
N SER A 586 14.94 -21.38 22.03
CA SER A 586 14.21 -22.38 22.81
C SER A 586 13.00 -22.95 22.06
N SER A 587 12.54 -22.25 21.01
CA SER A 587 11.47 -22.69 20.14
C SER A 587 11.68 -22.19 18.71
N GLN A 588 11.11 -22.93 17.76
CA GLN A 588 11.06 -22.56 16.35
C GLN A 588 10.35 -21.19 16.14
N GLN A 589 9.36 -20.88 16.98
CA GLN A 589 8.64 -19.60 16.93
C GLN A 589 9.54 -18.40 17.21
N GLN A 590 10.46 -18.50 18.18
CA GLN A 590 11.41 -17.41 18.48
C GLN A 590 12.41 -17.22 17.34
N SER A 591 12.96 -18.30 16.78
CA SER A 591 13.86 -18.20 15.62
C SER A 591 13.14 -17.61 14.42
N ASP A 592 11.88 -17.99 14.20
CA ASP A 592 11.08 -17.47 13.10
C ASP A 592 10.71 -16.00 13.29
N PHE A 593 10.36 -15.58 14.51
CA PHE A 593 10.15 -14.18 14.82
C PHE A 593 11.37 -13.34 14.49
N VAL A 594 12.56 -13.74 14.95
CA VAL A 594 13.80 -13.00 14.67
C VAL A 594 14.10 -13.00 13.18
N ASN A 595 14.15 -14.19 12.55
CA ASN A 595 14.48 -14.33 11.13
C ASN A 595 13.55 -13.54 10.20
N LYS A 596 12.27 -13.40 10.57
CA LYS A 596 11.23 -12.84 9.68
C LYS A 596 10.92 -11.39 9.98
N ALA A 597 10.90 -10.99 11.25
CA ALA A 597 10.47 -9.65 11.66
C ALA A 597 11.64 -8.69 11.90
N LEU A 598 12.85 -9.19 12.16
CA LEU A 598 13.91 -8.35 12.70
C LEU A 598 15.25 -8.50 12.00
N CYS A 599 15.89 -9.67 12.12
CA CYS A 599 17.27 -9.91 11.74
C CYS A 599 17.35 -11.25 11.02
N ARG A 600 17.97 -11.28 9.85
CA ARG A 600 18.15 -12.52 9.12
C ARG A 600 19.10 -13.49 9.85
N LEU A 601 18.68 -14.74 9.94
CA LEU A 601 19.41 -15.83 10.58
C LEU A 601 19.95 -16.81 9.54
N GLN A 602 21.17 -17.29 9.76
CA GLN A 602 21.81 -18.33 8.95
C GLN A 602 22.06 -19.58 9.77
N GLN A 603 21.95 -20.77 9.16
CA GLN A 603 22.29 -21.99 9.86
C GLN A 603 23.81 -22.16 9.97
N HIS A 604 24.31 -22.35 11.19
CA HIS A 604 25.72 -22.63 11.42
C HIS A 604 26.01 -24.10 11.04
N PRO A 605 27.22 -24.42 10.52
CA PRO A 605 27.58 -25.80 10.13
C PRO A 605 27.50 -26.86 11.23
N ASP A 606 27.42 -26.46 12.50
CA ASP A 606 27.26 -27.39 13.62
C ASP A 606 25.84 -27.96 13.76
N GLY A 607 24.89 -27.46 12.96
CA GLY A 607 23.49 -27.91 12.96
C GLY A 607 22.69 -27.51 14.20
N VAL A 608 23.29 -26.80 15.15
CA VAL A 608 22.69 -26.41 16.43
C VAL A 608 22.45 -24.90 16.50
N HIS A 609 23.41 -24.11 16.03
CA HIS A 609 23.35 -22.65 16.15
C HIS A 609 22.85 -22.00 14.87
N LEU A 610 22.25 -20.82 15.04
CA LEU A 610 22.01 -19.85 13.99
C LEU A 610 22.98 -18.67 14.16
N ILE A 611 23.35 -18.02 13.06
CA ILE A 611 24.22 -16.84 13.03
C ILE A 611 23.38 -15.64 12.58
N MET A 612 23.48 -14.53 13.32
CA MET A 612 22.91 -13.25 12.89
C MET A 612 23.84 -12.56 11.89
N ASP A 613 23.35 -12.33 10.66
CA ASP A 613 24.17 -11.85 9.53
C ASP A 613 23.86 -10.38 9.16
N GLU A 614 23.35 -9.59 10.11
CA GLU A 614 22.98 -8.18 9.88
C GLU A 614 23.54 -7.27 10.99
N PRO A 615 24.83 -6.89 10.93
CA PRO A 615 25.53 -6.16 11.98
C PRO A 615 24.83 -4.86 12.40
N ILE A 616 24.28 -4.12 11.43
CA ILE A 616 23.59 -2.86 11.68
C ILE A 616 22.27 -3.04 12.43
N VAL A 617 21.61 -4.19 12.29
CA VAL A 617 20.41 -4.52 13.05
C VAL A 617 20.76 -4.75 14.51
N VAL A 618 21.87 -5.44 14.79
CA VAL A 618 22.34 -5.65 16.16
C VAL A 618 22.73 -4.32 16.81
N ASP A 619 23.46 -3.45 16.10
CA ASP A 619 23.80 -2.11 16.58
C ASP A 619 22.52 -1.31 16.94
N ALA A 620 21.49 -1.36 16.08
CA ALA A 620 20.21 -0.69 16.33
C ALA A 620 19.46 -1.26 17.56
N VAL A 621 19.41 -2.59 17.69
CA VAL A 621 18.78 -3.26 18.84
C VAL A 621 19.48 -2.88 20.14
N GLU A 622 20.81 -2.89 20.14
CA GLU A 622 21.62 -2.52 21.31
C GLU A 622 21.37 -1.07 21.76
N GLU A 623 21.37 -0.11 20.83
CA GLU A 623 21.08 1.30 21.13
C GLU A 623 19.68 1.48 21.72
N GLU A 624 18.67 0.80 21.17
CA GLU A 624 17.28 0.95 21.62
C GLU A 624 17.03 0.25 22.98
N LEU A 625 17.66 -0.91 23.23
CA LEU A 625 17.61 -1.55 24.55
C LEU A 625 18.21 -0.66 25.65
N LYS A 626 19.37 -0.04 25.38
CA LYS A 626 20.00 0.91 26.29
C LYS A 626 19.14 2.14 26.54
N THR A 627 18.50 2.66 25.50
CA THR A 627 17.67 3.87 25.59
C THR A 627 16.36 3.60 26.33
N SER A 628 15.73 2.45 26.09
CA SER A 628 14.41 2.13 26.65
C SER A 628 14.45 1.60 28.09
N GLY A 629 15.57 1.01 28.53
CA GLY A 629 15.73 0.42 29.87
C GLY A 629 14.81 -0.77 30.16
N LYS A 630 14.18 -1.35 29.13
CA LYS A 630 13.16 -2.41 29.27
C LYS A 630 13.70 -3.80 29.62
N ASP A 631 15.02 -3.97 29.63
CA ASP A 631 15.68 -5.18 30.12
C ASP A 631 16.79 -4.81 31.13
N SER A 632 16.43 -4.85 32.42
CA SER A 632 17.35 -4.57 33.52
C SER A 632 18.48 -5.60 33.59
N ALA A 633 18.21 -6.87 33.24
CA ALA A 633 19.20 -7.94 33.26
C ALA A 633 20.23 -7.78 32.13
N PHE A 634 19.80 -7.34 30.95
CA PHE A 634 20.71 -6.91 29.88
C PHE A 634 21.56 -5.72 30.33
N THR A 635 20.93 -4.71 30.92
CA THR A 635 21.63 -3.49 31.37
C THR A 635 22.70 -3.80 32.42
N GLU A 636 22.39 -4.65 33.40
CA GLU A 636 23.36 -5.13 34.41
C GLU A 636 24.48 -5.98 33.80
N SER A 637 24.13 -6.94 32.92
CA SER A 637 25.11 -7.79 32.24
C SER A 637 26.05 -6.98 31.35
N TRP A 638 25.54 -5.92 30.72
CA TRP A 638 26.31 -5.03 29.85
C TRP A 638 27.22 -4.07 30.65
N ILE A 639 26.72 -3.50 31.75
CA ILE A 639 27.52 -2.66 32.67
C ILE A 639 28.70 -3.45 33.25
N ASN A 640 28.47 -4.70 33.66
CA ASN A 640 29.52 -5.58 34.17
C ASN A 640 30.54 -5.99 33.10
N PHE A 641 30.20 -5.88 31.82
CA PHE A 641 31.07 -6.21 30.68
C PHE A 641 31.92 -5.01 30.21
N THR A 642 31.41 -3.77 30.32
CA THR A 642 32.13 -2.55 29.91
C THR A 642 33.05 -1.96 30.98
N ARG A 643 33.03 -2.52 32.19
CA ARG A 643 34.01 -2.27 33.25
C ARG A 643 35.11 -3.31 33.19
#